data_AF-A0A5C6FGA0-F1
#
_entry.id   AF-A0A5C6FGA0-F1
#
_cell.length_a   1.000
_cell.length_b   1.000
_cell.length_c   1.000
_cell.angle_alpha   90.00
_cell.angle_beta   90.00
_cell.angle_gamma   90.00
#
_symmetry.space_group_name_H-M   'P 1'
#
loop_
_entity.id
_entity.type
_entity.pdbx_description
1 polymer ?
#
loop_
_entity_poly.entity_id
_entity_poly.type
_entity_poly.pdbx_seq_one_letter_code
_entity_poly.pdbx_strand_id
1 'polypeptide(L)'
;MPSISKKTPKRPVTPRLRIVLYVVLTLFGILTANGLYLTSITWLQVATGRVLETHFYQLMFLLHLGLGLLLIVPTIGFGLIHMWRSKDRRNRRAVKIGYALFAIAILILVSGLALMRVGSFAIVNPATRNTVYWAHLIAPVVVIWLYWLHRLVGPRIKWHIGRRVGLAIGVFVAAMVAFQASDPRLSDDRTPIDGDKYFEPSLARTESGKFIAAETLMNDDYCLRCHSDINDSFIHSAHRLSSFNNPAYRASVRETRKVATERAGTLQASRWCAGCHDPVPFFSGEFDDPNYDDVGNPTAHAGITCTVCHAIQSVDSNVGNADYTIDEPKHYPFAYSDNPLLQELNSLMVKAKPAFHKHEMLKPFHKTAEFCSTCHKVSLPGEVTAYKEFLRGQNHFDSYLLSGVSGHGARSFYYPPKAQANCNECHMPAVASDQVGAKYMEKLGGLGVHDHFFPSANTALAHWYGDTGAVDAHREYLKDTLRVDLFGLRTGAAIDGELVAPLGDRTTVQAGQSYLIETVLRTMKLGHHFTQGTTDSNEIWVELTATQDGKVIGQSGQRDELEAVDPWSHFVNTFMLDRDGVRLNRRNVQNIFTPLYTHQIPPGAGQSIHYRLSVPEASSAPIEVTARLLYRKFDTEYLDYIRRDRDPARDGLDIGLPGAPNDLPIIEICSDKVILDVDVAVADASEKPAEEEAFPLWQRWNDYGIGLLLKGKAELKQAAQAFAKVEEMGRFDGPLNLARVQFAEGDLDGATASLGRAAAMDPPPPTWTHNWLSGMVNRQQGNLDAAAQSLESVLQTKVPDRGFDFSLDYEVRTELGLTLIDLAQRAESRGNDDEFKQRLAEARDAFLAVLKVDSENVAAHANLAEIYSWMGDSSSADKHRVLHAKYKTDDNAAEVAIPAARRRYPAANQAAEALVIYDLQR
;
A
#
# COMPACT_ATOMS: atom_id res chain seq x y z
N MET A 1 83.11 -51.90 -7.03
CA MET A 1 81.78 -51.34 -7.35
C MET A 1 81.08 -50.95 -6.06
N PRO A 2 80.65 -49.70 -5.86
CA PRO A 2 79.99 -49.29 -4.62
C PRO A 2 78.56 -49.84 -4.55
N SER A 3 78.17 -50.36 -3.39
CA SER A 3 76.81 -50.85 -3.14
C SER A 3 75.85 -49.66 -3.06
N ILE A 4 74.91 -49.61 -4.01
CA ILE A 4 73.84 -48.63 -4.01
C ILE A 4 72.90 -48.98 -2.84
N SER A 5 73.04 -48.24 -1.74
CA SER A 5 72.07 -48.22 -0.65
C SER A 5 70.68 -47.91 -1.21
N LYS A 6 69.81 -48.93 -1.27
CA LYS A 6 68.39 -48.75 -1.58
C LYS A 6 67.78 -47.90 -0.46
N LYS A 7 67.65 -46.58 -0.68
CA LYS A 7 66.90 -45.67 0.18
C LYS A 7 65.54 -46.31 0.51
N THR A 8 65.33 -46.61 1.78
CA THR A 8 64.05 -47.13 2.29
C THR A 8 62.93 -46.16 1.89
N PRO A 9 61.83 -46.64 1.30
CA PRO A 9 60.77 -45.75 0.83
C PRO A 9 60.12 -45.04 2.03
N LYS A 10 60.42 -43.74 2.19
CA LYS A 10 59.77 -42.89 3.19
C LYS A 10 58.27 -42.87 2.90
N ARG A 11 57.47 -43.36 3.85
CA ARG A 11 56.00 -43.30 3.76
C ARG A 11 55.56 -41.83 3.86
N PRO A 12 54.75 -41.31 2.92
CA PRO A 12 54.32 -39.91 2.95
C PRO A 12 53.45 -39.59 4.17
N VAL A 13 52.73 -40.59 4.67
CA VAL A 13 51.89 -40.51 5.87
C VAL A 13 52.58 -41.24 7.02
N THR A 14 53.21 -40.48 7.91
CA THR A 14 53.78 -40.97 9.19
C THR A 14 52.70 -41.36 10.19
N PRO A 15 53.02 -42.13 11.26
CA PRO A 15 52.05 -42.48 12.30
C PRO A 15 51.26 -41.28 12.86
N ARG A 16 51.94 -40.17 13.18
CA ARG A 16 51.28 -38.93 13.65
C ARG A 16 50.36 -38.31 12.57
N LEU A 17 50.84 -38.20 11.33
CA LEU A 17 50.04 -37.70 10.20
C LEU A 17 48.86 -38.62 9.84
N ARG A 18 48.92 -39.90 10.20
CA ARG A 18 47.81 -40.85 10.04
C ARG A 18 46.67 -40.52 11.01
N ILE A 19 46.97 -40.08 12.23
CA ILE A 19 45.96 -39.63 13.20
C ILE A 19 45.24 -38.40 12.63
N VAL A 20 45.99 -37.40 12.15
CA VAL A 20 45.42 -36.20 11.52
C VAL A 20 44.57 -36.57 10.29
N LEU A 21 45.01 -37.51 9.47
CA LEU A 21 44.22 -38.02 8.35
C LEU A 21 42.90 -38.66 8.81
N TYR A 22 42.91 -39.43 9.89
CA TYR A 22 41.66 -39.98 10.43
C TYR A 22 40.73 -38.90 10.94
N VAL A 23 41.26 -37.87 11.63
CA VAL A 23 40.46 -36.71 12.05
C VAL A 23 39.84 -36.01 10.85
N VAL A 24 40.62 -35.71 9.81
CA VAL A 24 40.12 -35.07 8.56
C VAL A 24 39.04 -35.93 7.89
N LEU A 25 39.27 -37.25 7.74
CA LEU A 25 38.30 -38.14 7.09
C LEU A 25 37.02 -38.31 7.92
N THR A 26 37.12 -38.37 9.24
CA THR A 26 35.97 -38.46 10.14
C THR A 26 35.15 -37.17 10.08
N LEU A 27 35.79 -36.01 10.25
CA LEU A 27 35.12 -34.72 10.18
C LEU A 27 34.45 -34.49 8.81
N PHE A 28 35.16 -34.81 7.72
CA PHE A 28 34.58 -34.73 6.38
C PHE A 28 33.39 -35.70 6.20
N GLY A 29 33.47 -36.90 6.78
CA GLY A 29 32.36 -37.88 6.77
C GLY A 29 31.12 -37.38 7.51
N ILE A 30 31.31 -36.79 8.71
CA ILE A 30 30.21 -36.20 9.50
C ILE A 30 29.61 -34.99 8.75
N LEU A 31 30.45 -34.10 8.23
CA LEU A 31 30.01 -32.95 7.43
C LEU A 31 29.27 -33.37 6.16
N THR A 32 29.69 -34.46 5.52
CA THR A 32 28.99 -35.02 4.36
C THR A 32 27.61 -35.53 4.77
N ALA A 33 27.49 -36.28 5.87
CA ALA A 33 26.21 -36.76 6.38
C ALA A 33 25.25 -35.60 6.72
N ASN A 34 25.76 -34.63 7.48
CA ASN A 34 25.02 -33.45 7.87
C ASN A 34 24.65 -32.57 6.67
N GLY A 35 25.56 -32.33 5.73
CA GLY A 35 25.30 -31.58 4.49
C GLY A 35 24.29 -32.28 3.58
N LEU A 36 24.32 -33.62 3.50
CA LEU A 36 23.29 -34.40 2.80
C LEU A 36 21.92 -34.21 3.45
N TYR A 37 21.82 -34.33 4.78
CA TYR A 37 20.59 -34.04 5.50
C TYR A 37 20.07 -32.62 5.23
N LEU A 38 20.92 -31.60 5.36
CA LEU A 38 20.54 -30.20 5.13
C LEU A 38 20.04 -29.96 3.70
N THR A 39 20.70 -30.59 2.73
CA THR A 39 20.34 -30.54 1.31
C THR A 39 19.03 -31.30 1.06
N SER A 40 18.85 -32.50 1.61
CA SER A 40 17.63 -33.28 1.46
C SER A 40 16.39 -32.54 1.95
N ILE A 41 16.46 -31.89 3.12
CA ILE A 41 15.34 -31.07 3.63
C ILE A 41 15.10 -29.86 2.71
N THR A 42 16.15 -29.18 2.24
CA THR A 42 16.02 -28.04 1.32
C THR A 42 15.35 -28.46 0.02
N TRP A 43 15.73 -29.60 -0.57
CA TRP A 43 15.12 -30.11 -1.81
C TRP A 43 13.71 -30.62 -1.58
N LEU A 44 13.43 -31.23 -0.42
CA LEU A 44 12.07 -31.65 -0.07
C LEU A 44 11.14 -30.45 0.11
N GLN A 45 11.62 -29.36 0.69
CA GLN A 45 10.89 -28.08 0.76
C GLN A 45 10.62 -27.50 -0.63
N VAL A 46 11.61 -27.53 -1.54
CA VAL A 46 11.40 -27.12 -2.94
C VAL A 46 10.35 -27.99 -3.63
N ALA A 47 10.36 -29.30 -3.40
CA ALA A 47 9.43 -30.24 -4.02
C ALA A 47 8.00 -30.16 -3.43
N THR A 48 7.86 -29.87 -2.14
CA THR A 48 6.57 -29.88 -1.44
C THR A 48 5.96 -28.49 -1.26
N GLY A 49 6.75 -27.43 -1.42
CA GLY A 49 6.36 -26.05 -1.09
C GLY A 49 6.20 -25.77 0.41
N ARG A 50 6.46 -26.74 1.30
CA ARG A 50 6.28 -26.61 2.75
C ARG A 50 7.59 -26.26 3.44
N VAL A 51 7.53 -25.45 4.49
CA VAL A 51 8.71 -25.21 5.33
C VAL A 51 8.98 -26.38 6.25
N LEU A 52 10.13 -26.99 6.02
CA LEU A 52 10.60 -28.12 6.79
C LEU A 52 11.81 -27.74 7.65
N GLU A 53 12.33 -26.51 7.56
CA GLU A 53 13.49 -26.03 8.33
C GLU A 53 13.15 -25.76 9.81
N THR A 54 12.92 -26.82 10.59
CA THR A 54 12.56 -26.76 12.02
C THR A 54 13.71 -26.26 12.90
N HIS A 55 13.47 -26.10 14.20
CA HIS A 55 14.53 -25.77 15.17
C HIS A 55 15.70 -26.77 15.09
N PHE A 56 15.40 -28.08 14.96
CA PHE A 56 16.40 -29.12 14.78
C PHE A 56 17.23 -28.92 13.49
N TYR A 57 16.60 -28.51 12.39
CA TYR A 57 17.32 -28.15 11.17
C TYR A 57 18.34 -27.03 11.43
N GLN A 58 17.93 -25.98 12.16
CA GLN A 58 18.83 -24.87 12.47
C GLN A 58 19.99 -25.29 13.38
N LEU A 59 19.76 -26.18 14.35
CA LEU A 59 20.84 -26.78 15.15
C LEU A 59 21.80 -27.62 14.29
N MET A 60 21.28 -28.37 13.31
CA MET A 60 22.12 -29.12 12.37
C MET A 60 22.90 -28.21 11.43
N PHE A 61 22.34 -27.06 11.05
CA PHE A 61 23.05 -26.05 10.30
C PHE A 61 24.16 -25.41 11.15
N LEU A 62 23.89 -25.10 12.42
CA LEU A 62 24.90 -24.62 13.36
C LEU A 62 26.05 -25.64 13.51
N LEU A 63 25.71 -26.93 13.65
CA LEU A 63 26.69 -28.01 13.68
C LEU A 63 27.53 -28.05 12.39
N HIS A 64 26.91 -27.82 11.23
CA HIS A 64 27.62 -27.74 9.94
C HIS A 64 28.69 -26.63 9.97
N LEU A 65 28.31 -25.44 10.40
CA LEU A 65 29.21 -24.29 10.50
C LEU A 65 30.36 -24.59 11.47
N GLY A 66 30.06 -25.08 12.66
CA GLY A 66 31.06 -25.42 13.68
C GLY A 66 32.05 -26.51 13.22
N LEU A 67 31.54 -27.60 12.64
CA LEU A 67 32.39 -28.67 12.10
C LEU A 67 33.22 -28.21 10.90
N GLY A 68 32.66 -27.34 10.06
CA GLY A 68 33.34 -26.75 8.91
C GLY A 68 34.54 -25.91 9.34
N LEU A 69 34.36 -25.03 10.33
CA LEU A 69 35.44 -24.24 10.92
C LEU A 69 36.52 -25.12 11.56
N LEU A 70 36.11 -26.15 12.31
CA LEU A 70 37.02 -27.11 12.93
C LEU A 70 37.85 -27.89 11.88
N LEU A 71 37.29 -28.15 10.70
CA LEU A 71 37.94 -28.90 9.61
C LEU A 71 39.07 -28.10 8.93
N ILE A 72 39.07 -26.76 9.01
CA ILE A 72 40.02 -25.89 8.30
C ILE A 72 41.47 -26.22 8.67
N VAL A 73 41.82 -26.13 9.96
CA VAL A 73 43.20 -26.28 10.43
C VAL A 73 43.77 -27.69 10.17
N PRO A 74 43.06 -28.79 10.51
CA PRO A 74 43.53 -30.13 10.21
C PRO A 74 43.70 -30.40 8.71
N THR A 75 42.81 -29.88 7.86
CA THR A 75 42.85 -30.09 6.41
C THR A 75 44.02 -29.35 5.76
N ILE A 76 44.19 -28.07 6.07
CA ILE A 76 45.32 -27.26 5.57
C ILE A 76 46.64 -27.85 6.08
N GLY A 77 46.73 -28.14 7.38
CA GLY A 77 47.91 -28.73 7.99
C GLY A 77 48.27 -30.10 7.39
N PHE A 78 47.29 -30.99 7.25
CA PHE A 78 47.51 -32.28 6.58
C PHE A 78 47.94 -32.11 5.13
N GLY A 79 47.23 -31.29 4.36
CA GLY A 79 47.48 -31.09 2.94
C GLY A 79 48.87 -30.52 2.65
N LEU A 80 49.29 -29.47 3.37
CA LEU A 80 50.63 -28.88 3.22
C LEU A 80 51.75 -29.87 3.60
N ILE A 81 51.63 -30.53 4.75
CA ILE A 81 52.64 -31.51 5.21
C ILE A 81 52.70 -32.72 4.27
N HIS A 82 51.54 -33.19 3.79
CA HIS A 82 51.45 -34.31 2.86
C HIS A 82 52.02 -33.95 1.48
N MET A 83 51.72 -32.75 0.97
CA MET A 83 52.26 -32.20 -0.27
C MET A 83 53.78 -32.10 -0.21
N TRP A 84 54.33 -31.49 0.85
CA TRP A 84 55.77 -31.34 1.02
C TRP A 84 56.51 -32.68 1.07
N ARG A 85 55.94 -33.69 1.75
CA ARG A 85 56.53 -35.03 1.85
C ARG A 85 56.38 -35.89 0.59
N SER A 86 55.48 -35.54 -0.31
CA SER A 86 55.16 -36.33 -1.51
C SER A 86 55.72 -35.74 -2.81
N LYS A 87 56.25 -34.50 -2.79
CA LYS A 87 56.75 -33.75 -3.97
C LYS A 87 57.77 -34.51 -4.83
N ASP A 88 58.62 -35.33 -4.20
CA ASP A 88 59.72 -36.06 -4.87
C ASP A 88 59.37 -37.51 -5.23
N ARG A 89 58.09 -37.90 -5.19
CA ARG A 89 57.70 -39.29 -5.52
C ARG A 89 57.73 -39.55 -7.03
N ARG A 90 58.20 -40.76 -7.39
CA ARG A 90 58.24 -41.26 -8.79
C ARG A 90 56.86 -41.35 -9.44
N ASN A 91 55.80 -41.64 -8.68
CA ASN A 91 54.43 -41.69 -9.22
C ASN A 91 53.86 -40.27 -9.36
N ARG A 92 54.22 -39.60 -10.46
CA ARG A 92 53.80 -38.22 -10.76
C ARG A 92 52.29 -38.08 -10.92
N ARG A 93 51.59 -39.13 -11.38
CA ARG A 93 50.11 -39.12 -11.51
C ARG A 93 49.44 -38.99 -10.14
N ALA A 94 49.87 -39.78 -9.14
CA ALA A 94 49.32 -39.70 -7.79
C ALA A 94 49.57 -38.32 -7.13
N VAL A 95 50.75 -37.72 -7.36
CA VAL A 95 51.09 -36.39 -6.83
C VAL A 95 50.19 -35.31 -7.46
N LYS A 96 50.03 -35.29 -8.79
CA LYS A 96 49.17 -34.33 -9.49
C LYS A 96 47.70 -34.41 -9.05
N ILE A 97 47.15 -35.63 -8.93
CA ILE A 97 45.78 -35.84 -8.42
C ILE A 97 45.67 -35.38 -6.96
N GLY A 98 46.71 -35.61 -6.14
CA GLY A 98 46.76 -35.11 -4.77
C GLY A 98 46.75 -33.59 -4.66
N TYR A 99 47.43 -32.88 -5.57
CA TYR A 99 47.40 -31.41 -5.64
C TYR A 99 46.03 -30.89 -6.06
N ALA A 100 45.41 -31.51 -7.07
CA ALA A 100 44.05 -31.19 -7.47
C ALA A 100 43.05 -31.42 -6.33
N LEU A 101 43.15 -32.56 -5.64
CA LEU A 101 42.33 -32.88 -4.47
C LEU A 101 42.48 -31.83 -3.36
N PHE A 102 43.71 -31.41 -3.07
CA PHE A 102 43.97 -30.38 -2.06
C PHE A 102 43.44 -29.00 -2.49
N ALA A 103 43.59 -28.63 -3.77
CA ALA A 103 43.05 -27.38 -4.30
C ALA A 103 41.52 -27.31 -4.21
N ILE A 104 40.82 -28.40 -4.58
CA ILE A 104 39.35 -28.46 -4.44
C ILE A 104 38.95 -28.51 -2.95
N ALA A 105 39.71 -29.16 -2.08
CA ALA A 105 39.46 -29.09 -0.63
C ALA A 105 39.60 -27.66 -0.10
N ILE A 106 40.59 -26.88 -0.55
CA ILE A 106 40.71 -25.45 -0.23
C ILE A 106 39.49 -24.69 -0.78
N LEU A 107 39.05 -24.97 -2.00
CA LEU A 107 37.86 -24.34 -2.58
C LEU A 107 36.61 -24.56 -1.72
N ILE A 108 36.41 -25.77 -1.15
CA ILE A 108 35.30 -26.03 -0.22
C ILE A 108 35.42 -25.14 1.02
N LEU A 109 36.62 -25.05 1.62
CA LEU A 109 36.82 -24.26 2.84
C LEU A 109 36.62 -22.75 2.57
N VAL A 110 37.18 -22.24 1.47
CA VAL A 110 37.06 -20.82 1.07
C VAL A 110 35.62 -20.47 0.71
N SER A 111 34.94 -21.32 -0.08
CA SER A 111 33.53 -21.11 -0.41
C SER A 111 32.63 -21.18 0.83
N GLY A 112 32.92 -22.06 1.78
CA GLY A 112 32.21 -22.13 3.06
C GLY A 112 32.34 -20.84 3.87
N LEU A 113 33.56 -20.32 4.03
CA LEU A 113 33.80 -19.04 4.70
C LEU A 113 33.15 -17.85 3.97
N ALA A 114 33.21 -17.83 2.64
CA ALA A 114 32.60 -16.77 1.83
C ALA A 114 31.06 -16.73 1.96
N LEU A 115 30.41 -17.88 2.17
CA LEU A 115 28.96 -17.96 2.39
C LEU A 115 28.53 -17.47 3.78
N MET A 116 29.42 -17.42 4.76
CA MET A 116 29.10 -16.99 6.13
C MET A 116 28.87 -15.48 6.26
N ARG A 117 29.32 -14.65 5.30
CA ARG A 117 29.13 -13.18 5.27
C ARG A 117 29.58 -12.47 6.55
N VAL A 118 30.81 -12.74 6.98
CA VAL A 118 31.40 -12.12 8.18
C VAL A 118 32.17 -10.85 7.82
N GLY A 119 31.90 -9.75 8.54
CA GLY A 119 32.62 -8.48 8.43
C GLY A 119 32.68 -7.92 7.01
N SER A 120 33.83 -7.35 6.63
CA SER A 120 34.08 -6.75 5.32
C SER A 120 34.13 -7.74 4.14
N PHE A 121 33.97 -9.05 4.39
CA PHE A 121 33.92 -10.09 3.35
C PHE A 121 32.49 -10.49 2.98
N ALA A 122 31.48 -9.74 3.44
CA ALA A 122 30.08 -10.03 3.18
C ALA A 122 29.72 -9.87 1.68
N ILE A 123 29.46 -11.00 1.02
CA ILE A 123 28.95 -11.01 -0.35
C ILE A 123 27.44 -10.69 -0.32
N VAL A 124 27.12 -9.42 -0.54
CA VAL A 124 25.74 -8.91 -0.64
C VAL A 124 25.13 -9.22 -2.01
N ASN A 125 25.92 -9.10 -3.09
CA ASN A 125 25.45 -9.33 -4.46
C ASN A 125 24.89 -10.76 -4.66
N PRO A 126 23.61 -10.91 -5.08
CA PRO A 126 22.97 -12.22 -5.22
C PRO A 126 23.64 -13.16 -6.24
N ALA A 127 24.13 -12.62 -7.36
CA ALA A 127 24.73 -13.41 -8.44
C ALA A 127 26.06 -14.02 -7.98
N THR A 128 26.93 -13.21 -7.38
CA THR A 128 28.20 -13.67 -6.83
C THR A 128 27.98 -14.75 -5.77
N ARG A 129 27.01 -14.56 -4.87
CA ARG A 129 26.67 -15.56 -3.85
C ARG A 129 26.20 -16.87 -4.46
N ASN A 130 25.36 -16.83 -5.49
CA ASN A 130 24.85 -18.03 -6.14
C ASN A 130 26.01 -18.87 -6.72
N THR A 131 27.00 -18.23 -7.35
CA THR A 131 28.21 -18.89 -7.85
C THR A 131 28.99 -19.57 -6.72
N VAL A 132 29.20 -18.88 -5.59
CA VAL A 132 29.91 -19.45 -4.43
C VAL A 132 29.13 -20.61 -3.82
N TYR A 133 27.81 -20.52 -3.74
CA TYR A 133 26.94 -21.60 -3.24
C TYR A 133 27.06 -22.87 -4.08
N TRP A 134 26.97 -22.75 -5.42
CA TRP A 134 27.13 -23.90 -6.31
C TRP A 134 28.53 -24.50 -6.26
N ALA A 135 29.56 -23.65 -6.13
CA ALA A 135 30.92 -24.13 -5.91
C ALA A 135 31.04 -24.94 -4.60
N HIS A 136 30.43 -24.47 -3.51
CA HIS A 136 30.43 -25.16 -2.21
C HIS A 136 29.66 -26.48 -2.24
N LEU A 137 28.57 -26.55 -3.01
CA LEU A 137 27.73 -27.74 -3.13
C LEU A 137 28.36 -28.83 -4.01
N ILE A 138 29.00 -28.46 -5.12
CA ILE A 138 29.55 -29.41 -6.10
C ILE A 138 30.95 -29.90 -5.71
N ALA A 139 31.77 -29.03 -5.10
CA ALA A 139 33.16 -29.36 -4.78
C ALA A 139 33.34 -30.62 -3.87
N PRO A 140 32.47 -30.93 -2.89
CA PRO A 140 32.55 -32.18 -2.13
C PRO A 140 32.44 -33.44 -2.99
N VAL A 141 31.56 -33.44 -4.01
CA VAL A 141 31.43 -34.56 -4.97
C VAL A 141 32.72 -34.73 -5.76
N VAL A 142 33.31 -33.62 -6.20
CA VAL A 142 34.62 -33.62 -6.89
C VAL A 142 35.74 -34.10 -5.96
N VAL A 143 35.74 -33.74 -4.67
CA VAL A 143 36.70 -34.25 -3.67
C VAL A 143 36.57 -35.76 -3.49
N ILE A 144 35.35 -36.29 -3.40
CA ILE A 144 35.11 -37.74 -3.28
C ILE A 144 35.66 -38.46 -4.53
N TRP A 145 35.37 -37.94 -5.71
CA TRP A 145 35.86 -38.49 -6.98
C TRP A 145 37.39 -38.41 -7.12
N LEU A 146 38.00 -37.26 -6.82
CA LEU A 146 39.45 -37.08 -6.85
C LEU A 146 40.15 -37.93 -5.78
N TYR A 147 39.55 -38.10 -4.60
CA TYR A 147 40.06 -39.00 -3.57
C TYR A 147 40.03 -40.45 -4.02
N TRP A 148 38.95 -40.88 -4.68
CA TRP A 148 38.86 -42.21 -5.29
C TRP A 148 39.96 -42.43 -6.34
N LEU A 149 40.16 -41.48 -7.27
CA LEU A 149 41.24 -41.50 -8.26
C LEU A 149 42.64 -41.52 -7.60
N HIS A 150 42.83 -40.72 -6.55
CA HIS A 150 44.09 -40.65 -5.81
C HIS A 150 44.44 -41.99 -5.16
N ARG A 151 43.43 -42.76 -4.74
CA ARG A 151 43.59 -44.09 -4.12
C ARG A 151 43.68 -45.22 -5.14
N LEU A 152 43.08 -45.07 -6.33
CA LEU A 152 43.25 -46.01 -7.45
C LEU A 152 44.71 -46.05 -7.95
N VAL A 153 45.36 -44.88 -8.02
CA VAL A 153 46.76 -44.74 -8.45
C VAL A 153 47.74 -44.90 -7.25
N GLY A 154 47.21 -45.19 -6.06
CA GLY A 154 47.92 -45.30 -4.77
C GLY A 154 47.61 -46.60 -4.00
N PRO A 155 47.63 -46.59 -2.65
CA PRO A 155 47.27 -47.76 -1.84
C PRO A 155 45.78 -48.11 -1.95
N ARG A 156 45.47 -49.41 -2.17
CA ARG A 156 44.10 -49.92 -2.40
C ARG A 156 43.10 -49.45 -1.32
N ILE A 157 41.91 -49.06 -1.75
CA ILE A 157 40.78 -48.74 -0.86
C ILE A 157 40.29 -50.02 -0.18
N LYS A 158 40.09 -49.96 1.14
CA LYS A 158 39.42 -51.03 1.89
C LYS A 158 37.91 -50.88 1.74
N TRP A 159 37.36 -51.38 0.63
CA TRP A 159 35.95 -51.21 0.26
C TRP A 159 34.94 -51.69 1.33
N HIS A 160 35.30 -52.69 2.15
CA HIS A 160 34.46 -53.12 3.28
C HIS A 160 34.29 -52.04 4.35
N ILE A 161 35.29 -51.18 4.58
CA ILE A 161 35.19 -50.04 5.51
C ILE A 161 34.33 -48.94 4.87
N GLY A 162 34.55 -48.65 3.58
CA GLY A 162 33.76 -47.66 2.84
C GLY A 162 32.26 -47.98 2.82
N ARG A 163 31.88 -49.24 2.57
CA ARG A 163 30.48 -49.69 2.61
C ARG A 163 29.84 -49.55 4.00
N ARG A 164 30.57 -49.90 5.07
CA ARG A 164 30.08 -49.78 6.46
C ARG A 164 29.87 -48.32 6.86
N VAL A 165 30.81 -47.45 6.51
CA VAL A 165 30.71 -46.00 6.78
C VAL A 165 29.58 -45.37 5.95
N GLY A 166 29.47 -45.72 4.67
CA GLY A 166 28.37 -45.23 3.81
C GLY A 166 26.98 -45.68 4.30
N LEU A 167 26.84 -46.94 4.73
CA LEU A 167 25.59 -47.45 5.31
C LEU A 167 25.26 -46.75 6.63
N ALA A 168 26.25 -46.57 7.51
CA ALA A 168 26.05 -45.86 8.78
C ALA A 168 25.62 -44.40 8.57
N ILE A 169 26.23 -43.70 7.61
CA ILE A 169 25.83 -42.34 7.22
C ILE A 169 24.39 -42.34 6.68
N GLY A 170 24.04 -43.27 5.78
CA GLY A 170 22.70 -43.36 5.21
C GLY A 170 21.61 -43.63 6.25
N VAL A 171 21.84 -44.59 7.17
CA VAL A 171 20.91 -44.91 8.27
C VAL A 171 20.77 -43.72 9.24
N PHE A 172 21.87 -43.05 9.57
CA PHE A 172 21.86 -41.90 10.47
C PHE A 172 21.10 -40.72 9.85
N VAL A 173 21.33 -40.41 8.58
CA VAL A 173 20.57 -39.37 7.85
C VAL A 173 19.08 -39.72 7.80
N ALA A 174 18.72 -40.98 7.51
CA ALA A 174 17.33 -41.41 7.49
C ALA A 174 16.66 -41.27 8.87
N ALA A 175 17.36 -41.62 9.95
CA ALA A 175 16.86 -41.45 11.32
C ALA A 175 16.66 -39.98 11.71
N MET A 176 17.60 -39.10 11.31
CA MET A 176 17.47 -37.66 11.54
C MET A 176 16.27 -37.04 10.80
N VAL A 177 16.05 -37.44 9.53
CA VAL A 177 14.88 -37.00 8.75
C VAL A 177 13.58 -37.50 9.38
N ALA A 178 13.54 -38.76 9.85
CA ALA A 178 12.36 -39.31 10.53
C ALA A 178 12.05 -38.61 11.86
N PHE A 179 13.08 -38.28 12.66
CA PHE A 179 12.92 -37.56 13.93
C PHE A 179 12.41 -36.12 13.73
N GLN A 180 12.87 -35.44 12.68
CA GLN A 180 12.36 -34.12 12.32
C GLN A 180 10.91 -34.14 11.84
N ALA A 181 10.47 -35.24 11.23
CA ALA A 181 9.09 -35.40 10.79
C ALA A 181 8.09 -35.59 11.96
N SER A 182 8.59 -35.81 13.20
CA SER A 182 7.76 -36.04 14.39
C SER A 182 7.63 -34.86 15.34
N ASP A 183 8.01 -33.64 14.94
CA ASP A 183 8.11 -32.47 15.83
C ASP A 183 6.73 -31.83 16.15
N PRO A 184 6.28 -31.84 17.43
CA PRO A 184 5.12 -31.08 17.89
C PRO A 184 5.56 -29.71 18.41
N ARG A 185 5.06 -28.62 17.82
CA ARG A 185 5.37 -27.25 18.27
C ARG A 185 4.56 -26.88 19.52
N LEU A 186 5.23 -26.25 20.47
CA LEU A 186 4.66 -25.63 21.67
C LEU A 186 4.71 -24.10 21.48
N SER A 187 3.55 -23.44 21.48
CA SER A 187 3.41 -22.00 21.73
C SER A 187 3.02 -21.79 23.18
N ASP A 188 3.40 -20.64 23.76
CA ASP A 188 3.12 -20.30 25.15
C ASP A 188 1.60 -20.26 25.43
N ASP A 189 1.21 -20.67 26.64
CA ASP A 189 -0.11 -21.23 26.96
C ASP A 189 -1.16 -20.22 27.44
N ARG A 190 -1.17 -19.00 26.89
CA ARG A 190 -2.23 -18.02 27.20
C ARG A 190 -3.27 -17.94 26.08
N THR A 191 -4.38 -18.61 26.31
CA THR A 191 -5.57 -18.53 25.44
C THR A 191 -6.51 -17.42 25.94
N PRO A 192 -7.10 -16.59 25.06
CA PRO A 192 -8.18 -15.70 25.43
C PRO A 192 -9.35 -16.46 26.07
N ILE A 193 -10.00 -15.89 27.08
CA ILE A 193 -11.13 -16.53 27.78
C ILE A 193 -12.28 -16.84 26.80
N ASP A 194 -12.51 -15.95 25.85
CA ASP A 194 -13.57 -16.07 24.83
C ASP A 194 -13.10 -16.75 23.53
N GLY A 195 -11.86 -17.28 23.50
CA GLY A 195 -11.23 -17.82 22.29
C GLY A 195 -11.16 -16.76 21.17
N ASP A 196 -11.39 -17.17 19.93
CA ASP A 196 -11.29 -16.29 18.74
C ASP A 196 -12.23 -15.06 18.81
N LYS A 197 -13.33 -15.14 19.58
CA LYS A 197 -14.26 -14.01 19.77
C LYS A 197 -13.63 -12.82 20.49
N TYR A 198 -12.49 -13.02 21.16
CA TYR A 198 -11.73 -11.91 21.73
C TYR A 198 -11.38 -10.88 20.64
N PHE A 199 -11.04 -11.32 19.42
CA PHE A 199 -10.58 -10.38 18.40
C PHE A 199 -11.72 -9.56 17.77
N GLU A 200 -12.97 -9.99 17.92
CA GLU A 200 -14.14 -9.27 17.40
C GLU A 200 -14.36 -7.92 18.14
N PRO A 201 -14.78 -6.85 17.44
CA PRO A 201 -15.25 -6.83 16.05
C PRO A 201 -14.16 -6.46 15.02
N SER A 202 -12.88 -6.47 15.40
CA SER A 202 -11.81 -6.56 14.39
C SER A 202 -11.86 -7.94 13.73
N LEU A 203 -11.45 -8.02 12.46
CA LEU A 203 -11.38 -9.27 11.73
C LEU A 203 -10.01 -9.96 11.85
N ALA A 204 -9.09 -9.37 12.63
CA ALA A 204 -7.77 -9.93 12.82
C ALA A 204 -7.81 -11.25 13.60
N ARG A 205 -6.93 -12.19 13.25
CA ARG A 205 -6.89 -13.52 13.88
C ARG A 205 -5.46 -13.92 14.23
N THR A 206 -5.31 -14.80 15.22
CA THR A 206 -4.05 -15.52 15.45
C THR A 206 -4.16 -16.95 14.93
N GLU A 207 -3.12 -17.47 14.29
CA GLU A 207 -3.11 -18.85 13.72
C GLU A 207 -3.45 -19.91 14.78
N SER A 208 -3.06 -19.66 16.03
CA SER A 208 -3.27 -20.59 17.16
C SER A 208 -4.55 -20.34 17.96
N GLY A 209 -5.26 -19.23 17.71
CA GLY A 209 -6.33 -18.71 18.58
C GLY A 209 -5.83 -18.27 19.97
N LYS A 210 -4.51 -18.26 20.23
CA LYS A 210 -3.88 -17.81 21.47
C LYS A 210 -3.31 -16.40 21.34
N PHE A 211 -2.94 -15.79 22.46
CA PHE A 211 -2.16 -14.56 22.48
C PHE A 211 -0.72 -14.78 22.01
N ILE A 212 -0.12 -13.73 21.45
CA ILE A 212 1.30 -13.66 21.10
C ILE A 212 1.99 -12.74 22.11
N ALA A 213 3.13 -13.18 22.67
CA ALA A 213 3.86 -12.39 23.65
C ALA A 213 4.23 -11.00 23.10
N ALA A 214 4.02 -9.95 23.90
CA ALA A 214 4.35 -8.57 23.51
C ALA A 214 5.83 -8.43 23.13
N GLU A 215 6.72 -9.10 23.87
CA GLU A 215 8.17 -9.16 23.63
C GLU A 215 8.50 -9.63 22.21
N THR A 216 7.78 -10.65 21.72
CA THR A 216 7.95 -11.18 20.35
C THR A 216 7.50 -10.14 19.32
N LEU A 217 6.37 -9.48 19.55
CA LEU A 217 5.84 -8.46 18.64
C LEU A 217 6.66 -7.15 18.66
N MET A 218 7.36 -6.84 19.75
CA MET A 218 8.16 -5.62 19.93
C MET A 218 9.65 -5.80 19.62
N ASN A 219 10.03 -6.89 18.95
CA ASN A 219 11.43 -7.24 18.73
C ASN A 219 12.11 -6.48 17.56
N ASP A 220 11.87 -5.17 17.44
CA ASP A 220 12.43 -4.34 16.35
C ASP A 220 13.97 -4.21 16.45
N ASP A 221 14.52 -4.23 17.67
CA ASP A 221 15.97 -4.20 17.91
C ASP A 221 16.69 -5.40 17.29
N TYR A 222 16.03 -6.56 17.20
CA TYR A 222 16.57 -7.72 16.50
C TYR A 222 16.68 -7.46 14.99
N CYS A 223 15.70 -6.78 14.39
CA CYS A 223 15.68 -6.40 12.98
C CYS A 223 16.76 -5.37 12.64
N LEU A 224 16.93 -4.36 13.51
CA LEU A 224 17.89 -3.25 13.37
C LEU A 224 19.33 -3.72 13.10
N ARG A 225 19.71 -4.89 13.63
CA ARG A 225 21.06 -5.48 13.47
C ARG A 225 21.44 -5.78 12.02
N CYS A 226 20.46 -5.94 11.12
CA CYS A 226 20.67 -6.26 9.71
C CYS A 226 19.96 -5.31 8.74
N HIS A 227 19.05 -4.47 9.23
CA HIS A 227 18.16 -3.60 8.46
C HIS A 227 18.11 -2.18 9.06
N SER A 228 19.28 -1.60 9.35
CA SER A 228 19.33 -0.31 10.04
C SER A 228 18.83 0.84 9.18
N ASP A 229 19.11 0.80 7.88
CA ASP A 229 18.60 1.78 6.91
C ASP A 229 17.07 1.83 6.84
N ILE A 230 16.43 0.66 6.89
CA ILE A 230 14.98 0.54 6.93
C ILE A 230 14.45 1.05 8.27
N ASN A 231 15.07 0.66 9.38
CA ASN A 231 14.65 1.11 10.71
C ASN A 231 14.76 2.64 10.84
N ASP A 232 15.86 3.23 10.36
CA ASP A 232 16.10 4.67 10.34
C ASP A 232 14.99 5.44 9.62
N SER A 233 14.29 4.83 8.65
CA SER A 233 13.10 5.41 8.02
C SER A 233 11.79 5.10 8.78
N PHE A 234 11.65 3.86 9.25
CA PHE A 234 10.45 3.34 9.88
C PHE A 234 10.08 4.06 11.18
N ILE A 235 11.09 4.40 12.01
CA ILE A 235 10.84 5.02 13.32
C ILE A 235 10.10 6.37 13.23
N HIS A 236 10.21 7.05 12.08
CA HIS A 236 9.55 8.34 11.80
C HIS A 236 8.17 8.17 11.17
N SER A 237 7.75 6.95 10.85
CA SER A 237 6.51 6.67 10.14
C SER A 237 5.26 6.78 11.03
N ALA A 238 4.13 7.07 10.39
CA ALA A 238 2.83 7.01 11.05
C ALA A 238 2.43 5.58 11.48
N HIS A 239 3.07 4.53 10.92
CA HIS A 239 2.89 3.15 11.37
C HIS A 239 3.56 2.91 12.73
N ARG A 240 4.79 3.40 12.92
CA ARG A 240 5.45 3.38 14.23
C ARG A 240 4.66 4.20 15.26
N LEU A 241 4.08 5.31 14.81
CA LEU A 241 3.29 6.25 15.59
C LEU A 241 1.77 6.02 15.40
N SER A 242 1.32 4.77 15.34
CA SER A 242 -0.10 4.43 15.10
C SER A 242 -0.91 4.22 16.37
N SER A 243 -0.26 3.88 17.49
CA SER A 243 -0.90 3.49 18.75
C SER A 243 -1.08 4.70 19.67
N PHE A 244 -1.10 4.51 20.99
CA PHE A 244 -1.32 5.59 21.97
C PHE A 244 -0.16 6.59 22.05
N ASN A 245 0.97 6.31 21.40
CA ASN A 245 2.02 7.29 21.08
C ASN A 245 1.60 8.35 20.06
N ASN A 246 0.41 8.23 19.47
CA ASN A 246 -0.21 9.26 18.66
C ASN A 246 -1.28 9.99 19.49
N PRO A 247 -1.04 11.27 19.87
CA PRO A 247 -1.96 12.02 20.72
C PRO A 247 -3.38 12.11 20.14
N ALA A 248 -3.48 12.29 18.82
CA ALA A 248 -4.76 12.39 18.13
C ALA A 248 -5.54 11.07 18.19
N TYR A 249 -4.86 9.95 17.91
CA TYR A 249 -5.46 8.62 18.02
C TYR A 249 -5.88 8.32 19.46
N ARG A 250 -4.98 8.53 20.43
CA ARG A 250 -5.25 8.30 21.87
C ARG A 250 -6.49 9.04 22.35
N ALA A 251 -6.61 10.33 22.06
CA ALA A 251 -7.78 11.12 22.46
C ALA A 251 -9.09 10.62 21.82
N SER A 252 -9.03 10.13 20.57
CA SER A 252 -10.20 9.59 19.86
C SER A 252 -10.63 8.20 20.37
N VAL A 253 -9.66 7.31 20.63
CA VAL A 253 -9.95 5.96 21.12
C VAL A 253 -10.39 6.00 22.59
N ARG A 254 -9.90 6.93 23.41
CA ARG A 254 -10.40 7.18 24.77
C ARG A 254 -11.88 7.54 24.77
N GLU A 255 -12.29 8.46 23.90
CA GLU A 255 -13.72 8.81 23.72
C GLU A 255 -14.53 7.61 23.23
N THR A 256 -14.04 6.87 22.25
CA THR A 256 -14.72 5.65 21.77
C THR A 256 -14.88 4.62 22.89
N ARG A 257 -13.84 4.38 23.69
CA ARG A 257 -13.85 3.48 24.85
C ARG A 257 -14.84 3.95 25.92
N LYS A 258 -14.86 5.25 26.22
CA LYS A 258 -15.81 5.86 27.15
C LYS A 258 -17.25 5.65 26.68
N VAL A 259 -17.57 6.02 25.43
CA VAL A 259 -18.92 5.86 24.87
C VAL A 259 -19.33 4.40 24.80
N ALA A 260 -18.43 3.48 24.41
CA ALA A 260 -18.72 2.06 24.39
C ALA A 260 -19.01 1.50 25.80
N THR A 261 -18.24 1.92 26.80
CA THR A 261 -18.42 1.50 28.20
C THR A 261 -19.72 2.05 28.77
N GLU A 262 -20.03 3.33 28.56
CA GLU A 262 -21.29 3.94 29.00
C GLU A 262 -22.51 3.30 28.33
N ARG A 263 -22.39 2.91 27.05
CA ARG A 263 -23.48 2.31 26.26
C ARG A 263 -23.70 0.83 26.55
N ALA A 264 -22.64 0.05 26.67
CA ALA A 264 -22.69 -1.42 26.66
C ALA A 264 -21.95 -2.09 27.82
N GLY A 265 -21.29 -1.33 28.69
CA GLY A 265 -20.53 -1.86 29.82
C GLY A 265 -19.26 -2.62 29.44
N THR A 266 -18.77 -2.47 28.21
CA THR A 266 -17.62 -3.21 27.66
C THR A 266 -16.75 -2.34 26.76
N LEU A 267 -15.45 -2.66 26.71
CA LEU A 267 -14.46 -2.05 25.80
C LEU A 267 -14.41 -2.73 24.43
N GLN A 268 -15.16 -3.82 24.22
CA GLN A 268 -15.08 -4.66 23.02
C GLN A 268 -15.16 -3.86 21.71
N ALA A 269 -16.02 -2.83 21.62
CA ALA A 269 -16.14 -2.01 20.42
C ALA A 269 -14.81 -1.34 20.01
N SER A 270 -13.94 -1.02 20.97
CA SER A 270 -12.63 -0.40 20.68
C SER A 270 -11.61 -1.36 20.07
N ARG A 271 -11.84 -2.68 20.14
CA ARG A 271 -10.99 -3.68 19.48
C ARG A 271 -11.01 -3.55 17.95
N TRP A 272 -12.08 -2.96 17.39
CA TRP A 272 -12.13 -2.55 15.98
C TRP A 272 -10.93 -1.65 15.60
N CYS A 273 -10.55 -0.72 16.47
CA CYS A 273 -9.36 0.12 16.25
C CYS A 273 -8.08 -0.70 16.39
N ALA A 274 -8.04 -1.58 17.38
CA ALA A 274 -6.84 -2.25 17.87
C ALA A 274 -6.17 -3.15 16.82
N GLY A 275 -6.96 -3.82 15.96
CA GLY A 275 -6.42 -4.65 14.88
C GLY A 275 -5.58 -3.90 13.84
N CYS A 276 -5.80 -2.59 13.69
CA CYS A 276 -5.02 -1.73 12.79
C CYS A 276 -4.01 -0.84 13.53
N HIS A 277 -4.38 -0.31 14.70
CA HIS A 277 -3.60 0.72 15.39
C HIS A 277 -2.76 0.21 16.56
N ASP A 278 -3.28 -0.76 17.32
CA ASP A 278 -2.71 -1.26 18.58
C ASP A 278 -2.42 -2.77 18.57
N PRO A 279 -1.83 -3.33 17.51
CA PRO A 279 -1.70 -4.78 17.36
C PRO A 279 -0.90 -5.42 18.50
N VAL A 280 0.12 -4.73 19.05
CA VAL A 280 0.94 -5.27 20.14
C VAL A 280 0.15 -5.48 21.44
N PRO A 281 -0.47 -4.46 22.07
CA PRO A 281 -1.28 -4.70 23.26
C PRO A 281 -2.51 -5.56 22.93
N PHE A 282 -3.01 -5.52 21.69
CA PHE A 282 -4.18 -6.31 21.30
C PHE A 282 -3.89 -7.82 21.28
N PHE A 283 -2.86 -8.26 20.55
CA PHE A 283 -2.50 -9.67 20.42
C PHE A 283 -1.81 -10.24 21.66
N SER A 284 -1.27 -9.40 22.55
CA SER A 284 -0.75 -9.85 23.85
C SER A 284 -1.82 -9.98 24.93
N GLY A 285 -3.02 -9.48 24.68
CA GLY A 285 -4.14 -9.49 25.64
C GLY A 285 -4.15 -8.33 26.63
N GLU A 286 -3.21 -7.39 26.53
CA GLU A 286 -3.12 -6.23 27.43
C GLU A 286 -4.16 -5.14 27.10
N PHE A 287 -4.61 -5.05 25.85
CA PHE A 287 -5.47 -3.96 25.37
C PHE A 287 -6.80 -3.83 26.15
N ASP A 288 -7.32 -4.96 26.63
CA ASP A 288 -8.59 -5.04 27.34
C ASP A 288 -8.47 -4.90 28.86
N ASP A 289 -7.26 -4.73 29.40
CA ASP A 289 -7.09 -4.43 30.82
C ASP A 289 -7.89 -3.14 31.14
N PRO A 290 -8.90 -3.19 32.03
CA PRO A 290 -9.67 -2.01 32.40
C PRO A 290 -8.81 -0.89 33.00
N ASN A 291 -7.61 -1.23 33.50
CA ASN A 291 -6.63 -0.30 34.03
C ASN A 291 -5.41 -0.13 33.11
N TYR A 292 -5.55 -0.48 31.82
CA TYR A 292 -4.47 -0.37 30.85
C TYR A 292 -3.89 1.04 30.84
N ASP A 293 -2.60 1.16 31.16
CA ASP A 293 -1.90 2.43 31.18
C ASP A 293 -1.47 2.82 29.77
N ASP A 294 -2.37 3.53 29.06
CA ASP A 294 -2.17 4.01 27.70
C ASP A 294 -1.12 5.14 27.54
N VAL A 295 -0.45 5.53 28.63
CA VAL A 295 0.65 6.50 28.62
C VAL A 295 1.95 5.88 29.14
N GLY A 296 1.90 5.08 30.19
CA GLY A 296 3.10 4.50 30.81
C GLY A 296 3.49 3.12 30.29
N ASN A 297 2.57 2.35 29.71
CA ASN A 297 2.86 0.99 29.26
C ASN A 297 3.66 1.01 27.95
N PRO A 298 4.82 0.34 27.86
CA PRO A 298 5.59 0.22 26.62
C PRO A 298 4.79 -0.28 25.41
N THR A 299 3.83 -1.20 25.60
CA THR A 299 3.01 -1.74 24.50
C THR A 299 2.11 -0.65 23.89
N ALA A 300 1.72 0.36 24.66
CA ALA A 300 0.94 1.51 24.20
C ALA A 300 1.73 2.41 23.22
N HIS A 301 3.05 2.26 23.22
CA HIS A 301 3.97 3.01 22.37
C HIS A 301 4.63 2.15 21.32
N ALA A 302 4.15 0.93 21.04
CA ALA A 302 4.76 0.07 20.04
C ALA A 302 4.33 0.41 18.61
N GLY A 303 3.05 0.75 18.42
CA GLY A 303 2.48 0.95 17.07
C GLY A 303 2.47 -0.34 16.25
N ILE A 304 2.52 -0.19 14.93
CA ILE A 304 2.74 -1.29 13.99
C ILE A 304 4.25 -1.50 13.85
N THR A 305 4.77 -2.55 14.50
CA THR A 305 6.21 -2.91 14.49
C THR A 305 6.63 -3.64 13.21
N CYS A 306 7.93 -3.86 13.03
CA CYS A 306 8.42 -4.70 11.92
C CYS A 306 7.80 -6.10 11.98
N THR A 307 7.76 -6.68 13.18
CA THR A 307 7.20 -8.01 13.41
C THR A 307 5.71 -8.05 13.10
N VAL A 308 4.92 -7.05 13.51
CA VAL A 308 3.47 -7.04 13.25
C VAL A 308 3.19 -7.16 11.75
N CYS A 309 3.81 -6.35 10.90
CA CYS A 309 3.59 -6.44 9.45
C CYS A 309 4.14 -7.75 8.88
N HIS A 310 5.39 -8.10 9.22
CA HIS A 310 6.09 -9.22 8.59
C HIS A 310 5.70 -10.60 9.12
N ALA A 311 5.00 -10.68 10.26
CA ALA A 311 4.50 -11.91 10.85
C ALA A 311 3.08 -12.29 10.39
N ILE A 312 2.38 -11.40 9.66
CA ILE A 312 1.13 -11.75 8.98
C ILE A 312 1.37 -12.94 8.05
N GLN A 313 0.50 -13.95 8.10
CA GLN A 313 0.61 -15.20 7.35
C GLN A 313 -0.35 -15.25 6.16
N SER A 314 -1.49 -14.55 6.25
CA SER A 314 -2.48 -14.43 5.18
C SER A 314 -3.26 -13.13 5.25
N VAL A 315 -3.72 -12.68 4.07
CA VAL A 315 -4.81 -11.72 3.92
C VAL A 315 -6.07 -12.57 3.67
N ASP A 316 -7.07 -12.46 4.54
CA ASP A 316 -8.14 -13.45 4.60
C ASP A 316 -9.33 -13.07 3.70
N SER A 317 -9.50 -11.79 3.38
CA SER A 317 -10.48 -11.31 2.39
C SER A 317 -10.20 -9.89 1.86
N ASN A 318 -11.13 -9.36 1.07
CA ASN A 318 -11.13 -8.01 0.49
C ASN A 318 -12.05 -7.01 1.24
N VAL A 319 -12.54 -7.34 2.44
CA VAL A 319 -13.43 -6.47 3.23
C VAL A 319 -12.69 -5.40 4.06
N GLY A 320 -11.43 -5.67 4.41
CA GLY A 320 -10.63 -4.77 5.26
C GLY A 320 -10.80 -5.03 6.77
N ASN A 321 -10.83 -3.98 7.61
CA ASN A 321 -10.99 -4.07 9.08
C ASN A 321 -10.02 -5.05 9.80
N ALA A 322 -8.76 -5.04 9.36
CA ALA A 322 -7.70 -5.93 9.80
C ALA A 322 -7.96 -7.43 9.53
N ASP A 323 -8.68 -7.80 8.46
CA ASP A 323 -8.93 -9.20 8.10
C ASP A 323 -7.65 -9.89 7.56
N TYR A 324 -6.76 -10.19 8.50
CA TYR A 324 -5.51 -10.91 8.31
C TYR A 324 -5.31 -11.90 9.46
N THR A 325 -4.55 -12.97 9.19
CA THR A 325 -4.09 -13.89 10.23
C THR A 325 -2.61 -13.65 10.52
N ILE A 326 -2.25 -13.45 11.78
CA ILE A 326 -0.88 -13.30 12.27
C ILE A 326 -0.46 -14.55 13.07
N ASP A 327 0.82 -14.90 13.02
CA ASP A 327 1.39 -15.99 13.81
C ASP A 327 2.69 -15.53 14.46
N GLU A 328 3.10 -16.20 15.54
CA GLU A 328 4.41 -15.96 16.15
C GLU A 328 5.53 -16.34 15.16
N PRO A 329 6.38 -15.39 14.75
CA PRO A 329 7.44 -15.69 13.80
C PRO A 329 8.45 -16.68 14.39
N LYS A 330 8.81 -17.71 13.63
CA LYS A 330 9.90 -18.60 14.04
C LYS A 330 11.25 -17.96 13.73
N HIS A 331 12.13 -17.97 14.72
CA HIS A 331 13.49 -17.44 14.59
C HIS A 331 14.58 -18.52 14.57
N TYR A 332 15.76 -18.12 14.10
CA TYR A 332 16.98 -18.90 14.32
C TYR A 332 17.27 -19.04 15.82
N PRO A 333 17.97 -20.10 16.27
CA PRO A 333 18.36 -20.26 17.67
C PRO A 333 19.04 -19.00 18.22
N PHE A 334 18.83 -18.71 19.51
CA PHE A 334 19.41 -17.57 20.24
C PHE A 334 18.92 -16.17 19.83
N ALA A 335 17.80 -16.05 19.12
CA ALA A 335 17.24 -14.73 18.76
C ALA A 335 16.91 -13.86 19.99
N TYR A 336 16.40 -14.47 21.05
CA TYR A 336 16.05 -13.81 22.32
C TYR A 336 17.11 -14.00 23.43
N SER A 337 18.35 -14.39 23.09
CA SER A 337 19.37 -14.59 24.12
C SER A 337 19.94 -13.27 24.59
N ASP A 338 20.09 -13.05 25.90
CA ASP A 338 20.79 -11.87 26.42
C ASP A 338 22.32 -11.91 26.23
N ASN A 339 22.87 -13.03 25.77
CA ASN A 339 24.30 -13.21 25.59
C ASN A 339 24.74 -12.64 24.22
N PRO A 340 25.61 -11.60 24.18
CA PRO A 340 26.01 -10.97 22.92
C PRO A 340 26.65 -11.94 21.93
N LEU A 341 27.44 -12.92 22.41
CA LEU A 341 28.09 -13.91 21.56
C LEU A 341 27.08 -14.86 20.92
N LEU A 342 26.02 -15.23 21.64
CA LEU A 342 24.96 -16.10 21.11
C LEU A 342 24.08 -15.34 20.11
N GLN A 343 23.83 -14.05 20.32
CA GLN A 343 23.13 -13.21 19.35
C GLN A 343 23.97 -12.93 18.08
N GLU A 344 25.29 -12.78 18.22
CA GLU A 344 26.19 -12.72 17.05
C GLU A 344 26.17 -14.02 16.26
N LEU A 345 26.16 -15.16 16.96
CA LEU A 345 26.02 -16.47 16.34
C LEU A 345 24.67 -16.61 15.60
N ASN A 346 23.57 -16.14 16.20
CA ASN A 346 22.28 -16.05 15.54
C ASN A 346 22.37 -15.22 14.24
N SER A 347 22.90 -13.99 14.34
CA SER A 347 23.04 -13.07 13.21
C SER A 347 23.86 -13.71 12.08
N LEU A 348 24.93 -14.42 12.43
CA LEU A 348 25.77 -15.19 11.51
C LEU A 348 24.97 -16.30 10.81
N MET A 349 24.17 -17.06 11.55
CA MET A 349 23.34 -18.13 10.97
C MET A 349 22.30 -17.56 9.99
N VAL A 350 21.61 -16.48 10.37
CA VAL A 350 20.66 -15.78 9.49
C VAL A 350 21.34 -15.30 8.21
N LYS A 351 22.49 -14.62 8.33
CA LYS A 351 23.24 -14.09 7.17
C LYS A 351 23.74 -15.21 6.26
N ALA A 352 24.21 -16.32 6.84
CA ALA A 352 24.74 -17.46 6.08
C ALA A 352 23.64 -18.16 5.26
N LYS A 353 22.47 -18.37 5.86
CA LYS A 353 21.30 -18.99 5.19
C LYS A 353 20.02 -18.17 5.44
N PRO A 354 19.76 -17.08 4.69
CA PRO A 354 18.61 -16.20 4.95
C PRO A 354 17.27 -16.78 4.46
N ALA A 355 17.24 -17.99 3.89
CA ALA A 355 16.05 -18.53 3.23
C ALA A 355 14.88 -18.75 4.21
N PHE A 356 15.17 -19.31 5.39
CA PHE A 356 14.18 -19.48 6.47
C PHE A 356 13.64 -18.13 6.95
N HIS A 357 14.54 -17.20 7.28
CA HIS A 357 14.16 -15.86 7.73
C HIS A 357 13.30 -15.13 6.69
N LYS A 358 13.69 -15.18 5.40
CA LYS A 358 12.90 -14.62 4.30
C LYS A 358 11.51 -15.26 4.21
N HIS A 359 11.40 -16.58 4.40
CA HIS A 359 10.10 -17.24 4.39
C HIS A 359 9.20 -16.74 5.51
N GLU A 360 9.72 -16.73 6.75
CA GLU A 360 8.94 -16.31 7.91
C GLU A 360 8.55 -14.83 7.86
N MET A 361 9.35 -13.98 7.21
CA MET A 361 9.13 -12.51 7.20
C MET A 361 8.54 -11.95 5.90
N LEU A 362 8.66 -12.63 4.74
CA LEU A 362 8.26 -12.06 3.45
C LEU A 362 7.40 -13.03 2.64
N LYS A 363 6.10 -12.76 2.63
CA LYS A 363 5.08 -13.50 1.88
C LYS A 363 4.71 -12.78 0.58
N PRO A 364 4.21 -13.49 -0.45
CA PRO A 364 3.90 -12.89 -1.75
C PRO A 364 2.95 -11.68 -1.70
N PHE A 365 1.95 -11.69 -0.81
CA PHE A 365 0.96 -10.61 -0.68
C PHE A 365 1.55 -9.27 -0.22
N HIS A 366 2.75 -9.23 0.39
CA HIS A 366 3.41 -7.96 0.76
C HIS A 366 3.70 -7.05 -0.45
N LYS A 367 3.57 -7.57 -1.66
CA LYS A 367 3.75 -6.84 -2.93
C LYS A 367 2.43 -6.52 -3.63
N THR A 368 1.30 -6.70 -2.97
CA THR A 368 -0.02 -6.49 -3.55
C THR A 368 -0.78 -5.42 -2.76
N ALA A 369 -1.75 -4.78 -3.40
CA ALA A 369 -2.53 -3.71 -2.75
C ALA A 369 -3.45 -4.26 -1.65
N GLU A 370 -3.83 -5.54 -1.72
CA GLU A 370 -4.66 -6.25 -0.73
C GLU A 370 -3.99 -6.33 0.64
N PHE A 371 -2.66 -6.35 0.71
CA PHE A 371 -1.97 -6.29 2.00
C PHE A 371 -2.28 -4.99 2.73
N CYS A 372 -2.20 -3.86 2.02
CA CYS A 372 -2.51 -2.55 2.59
C CYS A 372 -4.02 -2.39 2.85
N SER A 373 -4.87 -3.04 2.04
CA SER A 373 -6.33 -2.93 2.18
C SER A 373 -6.85 -3.50 3.49
N THR A 374 -6.12 -4.43 4.13
CA THR A 374 -6.46 -4.93 5.47
C THR A 374 -6.70 -3.79 6.46
N CYS A 375 -5.90 -2.72 6.42
CA CYS A 375 -6.05 -1.55 7.30
C CYS A 375 -6.59 -0.30 6.57
N HIS A 376 -6.43 -0.21 5.24
CA HIS A 376 -6.82 0.97 4.45
C HIS A 376 -8.15 0.84 3.68
N LYS A 377 -8.85 -0.28 3.84
CA LYS A 377 -10.29 -0.44 3.56
C LYS A 377 -10.98 -0.70 4.89
N VAL A 378 -11.95 0.13 5.23
CA VAL A 378 -12.53 0.20 6.57
C VAL A 378 -14.03 0.33 6.48
N SER A 379 -14.72 -0.38 7.35
CA SER A 379 -16.15 -0.24 7.60
C SER A 379 -16.42 -0.22 9.10
N LEU A 380 -17.48 0.45 9.51
CA LEU A 380 -17.88 0.59 10.90
C LEU A 380 -18.97 -0.43 11.18
N PRO A 381 -18.73 -1.39 12.08
CA PRO A 381 -19.73 -2.39 12.43
C PRO A 381 -20.74 -1.85 13.46
N GLY A 382 -21.83 -2.59 13.66
CA GLY A 382 -22.92 -2.19 14.56
C GLY A 382 -22.49 -2.08 16.02
N GLU A 383 -21.52 -2.88 16.43
CA GLU A 383 -20.90 -2.87 17.76
C GLU A 383 -20.23 -1.53 18.06
N VAL A 384 -19.72 -0.85 17.04
CA VAL A 384 -19.11 0.49 17.15
C VAL A 384 -20.18 1.57 17.10
N THR A 385 -21.07 1.55 16.11
CA THR A 385 -21.98 2.67 15.82
C THR A 385 -23.33 2.61 16.52
N ALA A 386 -23.73 1.43 17.00
CA ALA A 386 -25.08 1.11 17.45
C ALA A 386 -26.17 1.60 16.47
N TYR A 387 -25.87 1.57 15.16
CA TYR A 387 -26.73 2.08 14.09
C TYR A 387 -27.05 1.00 13.06
N LYS A 388 -26.04 0.64 12.24
CA LYS A 388 -26.14 -0.39 11.20
C LYS A 388 -25.02 -1.41 11.40
N GLU A 389 -25.27 -2.64 10.97
CA GLU A 389 -24.26 -3.70 10.94
C GLU A 389 -23.06 -3.36 10.05
N PHE A 390 -23.24 -2.45 9.09
CA PHE A 390 -22.20 -1.96 8.21
C PHE A 390 -22.46 -0.50 7.84
N LEU A 391 -21.44 0.34 8.00
CA LEU A 391 -21.32 1.64 7.35
C LEU A 391 -19.94 1.72 6.72
N ARG A 392 -19.86 2.22 5.49
CA ARG A 392 -18.55 2.42 4.85
C ARG A 392 -17.80 3.54 5.57
N GLY A 393 -16.57 3.24 6.01
CA GLY A 393 -15.61 4.22 6.48
C GLY A 393 -14.61 4.57 5.38
N GLN A 394 -13.33 4.60 5.72
CA GLN A 394 -12.25 4.92 4.79
C GLN A 394 -12.06 3.80 3.75
N ASN A 395 -11.80 4.14 2.49
CA ASN A 395 -11.67 3.13 1.43
C ASN A 395 -10.66 3.50 0.33
N HIS A 396 -9.38 3.46 0.67
CA HIS A 396 -8.31 3.77 -0.29
C HIS A 396 -8.19 2.69 -1.36
N PHE A 397 -8.41 1.43 -0.98
CA PHE A 397 -8.21 0.30 -1.88
C PHE A 397 -9.14 0.34 -3.09
N ASP A 398 -10.46 0.47 -2.89
CA ASP A 398 -11.39 0.48 -4.03
C ASP A 398 -11.20 1.74 -4.89
N SER A 399 -10.93 2.88 -4.24
CA SER A 399 -10.59 4.12 -4.94
C SER A 399 -9.35 3.98 -5.81
N TYR A 400 -8.34 3.26 -5.34
CA TYR A 400 -7.13 2.97 -6.09
C TYR A 400 -7.39 1.98 -7.21
N LEU A 401 -8.03 0.87 -6.88
CA LEU A 401 -8.37 -0.19 -7.83
C LEU A 401 -9.12 0.37 -9.03
N LEU A 402 -10.15 1.19 -8.81
CA LEU A 402 -10.96 1.77 -9.89
C LEU A 402 -10.36 3.02 -10.57
N SER A 403 -9.12 3.38 -10.24
CA SER A 403 -8.43 4.51 -10.86
C SER A 403 -7.77 4.13 -12.19
N GLY A 404 -7.46 5.12 -13.01
CA GLY A 404 -6.61 4.95 -14.19
C GLY A 404 -5.16 4.70 -13.81
N VAL A 405 -4.75 5.07 -12.59
CA VAL A 405 -3.39 4.90 -12.07
C VAL A 405 -3.05 3.44 -11.79
N SER A 406 -4.00 2.66 -11.27
CA SER A 406 -3.84 1.21 -11.07
C SER A 406 -3.80 0.44 -12.39
N GLY A 407 -4.33 1.02 -13.47
CA GLY A 407 -4.51 0.35 -14.75
C GLY A 407 -5.71 -0.59 -14.82
N HIS A 408 -6.64 -0.51 -13.86
CA HIS A 408 -7.84 -1.35 -13.85
C HIS A 408 -9.14 -0.58 -14.13
N GLY A 409 -9.22 0.74 -13.84
CA GLY A 409 -10.47 1.51 -14.00
C GLY A 409 -10.71 2.08 -15.40
N ALA A 410 -11.75 1.65 -16.11
CA ALA A 410 -12.06 2.08 -17.48
C ALA A 410 -12.71 3.49 -17.58
N ARG A 411 -13.14 4.05 -16.45
CA ARG A 411 -13.94 5.28 -16.39
C ARG A 411 -13.14 6.56 -16.17
N SER A 412 -11.83 6.45 -16.00
CA SER A 412 -10.96 7.60 -15.66
C SER A 412 -10.84 8.60 -16.80
N PHE A 413 -10.63 9.87 -16.45
CA PHE A 413 -10.40 10.94 -17.43
C PHE A 413 -8.98 10.92 -18.00
N TYR A 414 -8.01 10.46 -17.20
CA TYR A 414 -6.61 10.35 -17.61
C TYR A 414 -6.01 9.01 -17.20
N TYR A 415 -5.02 8.56 -17.97
CA TYR A 415 -4.28 7.32 -17.75
C TYR A 415 -2.78 7.57 -17.81
N PRO A 416 -1.98 7.13 -16.83
CA PRO A 416 -0.53 7.28 -16.88
C PRO A 416 0.07 6.40 -17.98
N PRO A 417 1.26 6.71 -18.51
CA PRO A 417 1.93 5.86 -19.50
C PRO A 417 2.10 4.41 -19.03
N LYS A 418 2.40 4.20 -17.75
CA LYS A 418 2.43 2.90 -17.07
C LYS A 418 1.61 2.94 -15.79
N ALA A 419 0.88 1.86 -15.51
CA ALA A 419 0.19 1.68 -14.24
C ALA A 419 1.19 1.60 -13.07
N GLN A 420 0.74 2.06 -11.91
CA GLN A 420 1.33 1.69 -10.64
C GLN A 420 0.70 0.37 -10.22
N ALA A 421 1.51 -0.63 -9.87
CA ALA A 421 1.00 -1.98 -9.63
C ALA A 421 0.37 -2.15 -8.24
N ASN A 422 0.82 -1.39 -7.26
CA ASN A 422 0.34 -1.44 -5.87
C ASN A 422 0.66 -0.13 -5.13
N CYS A 423 0.26 -0.05 -3.86
CA CYS A 423 0.50 1.08 -2.98
C CYS A 423 2.00 1.36 -2.73
N ASN A 424 2.84 0.32 -2.75
CA ASN A 424 4.27 0.41 -2.43
C ASN A 424 5.03 1.23 -3.48
N GLU A 425 4.54 1.29 -4.72
CA GLU A 425 5.19 2.07 -5.77
C GLU A 425 5.24 3.58 -5.47
N CYS A 426 4.30 4.08 -4.65
CA CYS A 426 4.20 5.48 -4.23
C CYS A 426 4.53 5.68 -2.74
N HIS A 427 4.13 4.76 -1.86
CA HIS A 427 4.29 4.90 -0.41
C HIS A 427 5.48 4.14 0.16
N MET A 428 6.19 3.33 -0.63
CA MET A 428 7.44 2.71 -0.23
C MET A 428 8.49 2.87 -1.33
N PRO A 429 8.85 4.11 -1.67
CA PRO A 429 9.74 4.41 -2.78
C PRO A 429 11.08 3.66 -2.64
N ALA A 430 11.70 3.37 -3.78
CA ALA A 430 12.99 2.71 -3.79
C ALA A 430 14.08 3.64 -3.23
N VAL A 431 14.86 3.15 -2.28
CA VAL A 431 16.02 3.86 -1.70
C VAL A 431 17.29 3.02 -1.84
N ALA A 432 18.41 3.68 -2.12
CA ALA A 432 19.69 3.01 -2.29
C ALA A 432 20.13 2.37 -0.97
N SER A 433 20.62 1.13 -1.04
CA SER A 433 21.04 0.36 0.12
C SER A 433 22.09 -0.67 -0.27
N ASP A 434 23.09 -0.84 0.59
CA ASP A 434 24.09 -1.90 0.54
C ASP A 434 23.89 -2.97 1.64
N GLN A 435 22.78 -2.90 2.38
CA GLN A 435 22.48 -3.80 3.48
C GLN A 435 22.03 -5.20 3.03
N VAL A 436 21.98 -6.12 3.99
CA VAL A 436 21.53 -7.49 3.74
C VAL A 436 20.05 -7.46 3.36
N GLY A 437 19.73 -7.90 2.14
CA GLY A 437 18.36 -7.90 1.63
C GLY A 437 18.14 -6.94 0.46
N ALA A 438 19.07 -6.01 0.23
CA ALA A 438 19.07 -5.14 -0.94
C ALA A 438 19.05 -5.95 -2.24
N LYS A 439 18.27 -5.47 -3.21
CA LYS A 439 18.13 -6.07 -4.54
C LYS A 439 18.35 -5.02 -5.60
N TYR A 440 18.68 -5.47 -6.80
CA TYR A 440 18.73 -4.55 -7.93
C TYR A 440 17.32 -3.99 -8.18
N MET A 441 17.20 -2.66 -8.17
CA MET A 441 15.97 -1.93 -8.43
C MET A 441 16.19 -1.05 -9.66
N GLU A 442 15.38 -1.27 -10.69
CA GLU A 442 15.51 -0.57 -11.98
C GLU A 442 15.43 0.95 -11.82
N LYS A 443 14.50 1.44 -10.99
CA LYS A 443 14.33 2.87 -10.67
C LYS A 443 15.60 3.54 -10.13
N LEU A 444 16.49 2.79 -9.49
CA LEU A 444 17.75 3.29 -8.92
C LEU A 444 18.97 3.00 -9.80
N GLY A 445 18.86 2.12 -10.81
CA GLY A 445 20.02 1.61 -11.56
C GLY A 445 21.04 0.85 -10.70
N GLY A 446 20.65 0.40 -9.51
CA GLY A 446 21.56 -0.12 -8.49
C GLY A 446 20.88 -0.97 -7.43
N LEU A 447 21.61 -1.31 -6.37
CA LEU A 447 21.05 -2.01 -5.21
C LEU A 447 20.22 -1.06 -4.34
N GLY A 448 19.04 -1.52 -3.93
CA GLY A 448 18.16 -0.77 -3.05
C GLY A 448 17.16 -1.64 -2.31
N VAL A 449 16.41 -0.97 -1.43
CA VAL A 449 15.30 -1.50 -0.63
C VAL A 449 14.09 -0.58 -0.79
N HIS A 450 12.94 -1.03 -0.29
CA HIS A 450 11.76 -0.19 -0.19
C HIS A 450 11.83 0.62 1.10
N ASP A 451 11.61 1.93 0.99
CA ASP A 451 11.51 2.84 2.13
C ASP A 451 10.33 2.47 3.03
N HIS A 452 10.50 2.63 4.35
CA HIS A 452 9.46 2.40 5.36
C HIS A 452 9.10 3.68 6.13
N PHE A 453 9.47 4.85 5.61
CA PHE A 453 8.95 6.14 6.11
C PHE A 453 7.46 6.33 5.82
N PHE A 454 6.95 5.77 4.72
CA PHE A 454 5.58 5.93 4.24
C PHE A 454 5.19 7.40 4.04
N PRO A 455 5.83 8.12 3.10
CA PRO A 455 5.53 9.53 2.89
C PRO A 455 4.04 9.73 2.58
N SER A 456 3.44 10.71 3.26
CA SER A 456 2.02 11.02 3.23
C SER A 456 1.80 12.52 3.51
N ALA A 457 0.55 12.90 3.79
CA ALA A 457 0.20 14.27 4.14
C ALA A 457 0.35 14.58 5.64
N ASN A 458 0.66 13.61 6.51
CA ASN A 458 0.60 13.81 7.95
C ASN A 458 1.84 14.50 8.54
N THR A 459 1.83 15.83 8.56
CA THR A 459 2.90 16.65 9.16
C THR A 459 2.80 16.82 10.68
N ALA A 460 1.65 16.53 11.29
CA ALA A 460 1.43 16.79 12.73
C ALA A 460 2.29 15.90 13.62
N LEU A 461 2.41 14.61 13.29
CA LEU A 461 3.20 13.68 14.09
C LEU A 461 4.68 14.07 14.10
N ALA A 462 5.27 14.26 12.92
CA ALA A 462 6.65 14.71 12.79
C ALA A 462 6.90 16.04 13.54
N HIS A 463 5.96 16.99 13.43
CA HIS A 463 6.04 18.27 14.14
C HIS A 463 6.07 18.11 15.67
N TRP A 464 5.13 17.35 16.25
CA TRP A 464 5.09 17.14 17.72
C TRP A 464 6.33 16.42 18.25
N TYR A 465 6.92 15.53 17.45
CA TYR A 465 8.16 14.84 17.79
C TYR A 465 9.44 15.64 17.48
N GLY A 466 9.31 16.89 16.99
CA GLY A 466 10.43 17.76 16.68
C GLY A 466 11.24 17.35 15.45
N ASP A 467 10.68 16.51 14.58
CA ASP A 467 11.34 15.99 13.38
C ASP A 467 11.04 16.87 12.16
N THR A 468 11.83 17.92 12.00
CA THR A 468 11.71 18.84 10.85
C THR A 468 12.01 18.15 9.52
N GLY A 469 12.89 17.14 9.52
CA GLY A 469 13.24 16.39 8.31
C GLY A 469 12.05 15.59 7.76
N ALA A 470 11.31 14.91 8.64
CA ALA A 470 10.08 14.22 8.25
C ALA A 470 8.96 15.19 7.82
N VAL A 471 8.83 16.36 8.46
CA VAL A 471 7.90 17.42 8.01
C VAL A 471 8.24 17.85 6.57
N ASP A 472 9.52 18.09 6.27
CA ASP A 472 9.96 18.50 4.94
C ASP A 472 9.78 17.38 3.90
N ALA A 473 10.00 16.12 4.27
CA ALA A 473 9.75 14.97 3.40
C ALA A 473 8.25 14.84 3.04
N HIS A 474 7.35 15.04 4.00
CA HIS A 474 5.90 15.08 3.75
C HIS A 474 5.49 16.31 2.92
N ARG A 475 6.10 17.48 3.17
CA ARG A 475 5.90 18.71 2.37
C ARG A 475 6.26 18.48 0.91
N GLU A 476 7.44 17.90 0.65
CA GLU A 476 7.89 17.61 -0.71
C GLU A 476 7.00 16.55 -1.38
N TYR A 477 6.52 15.56 -0.62
CA TYR A 477 5.59 14.56 -1.14
C TYR A 477 4.24 15.17 -1.56
N LEU A 478 3.73 16.13 -0.79
CA LEU A 478 2.48 16.84 -1.06
C LEU A 478 2.59 17.82 -2.24
N LYS A 479 3.77 18.38 -2.48
CA LYS A 479 3.98 19.41 -3.49
C LYS A 479 3.57 18.97 -4.89
N ASP A 480 2.77 19.80 -5.54
CA ASP A 480 2.26 19.58 -6.90
C ASP A 480 1.48 18.25 -7.06
N THR A 481 0.98 17.68 -5.97
CA THR A 481 0.04 16.54 -6.04
C THR A 481 -1.32 16.98 -6.54
N LEU A 482 -1.65 18.27 -6.37
CA LEU A 482 -2.74 18.97 -7.03
C LEU A 482 -2.21 20.19 -7.78
N ARG A 483 -3.00 20.68 -8.73
CA ARG A 483 -2.86 22.00 -9.35
C ARG A 483 -4.05 22.87 -8.97
N VAL A 484 -3.81 24.15 -8.71
CA VAL A 484 -4.82 25.20 -8.76
C VAL A 484 -4.59 26.00 -10.04
N ASP A 485 -5.65 26.34 -10.76
CA ASP A 485 -5.61 27.07 -12.02
C ASP A 485 -6.69 28.16 -12.00
N LEU A 486 -6.27 29.42 -12.04
CA LEU A 486 -7.13 30.57 -12.26
C LEU A 486 -7.51 30.60 -13.74
N PHE A 487 -8.48 29.74 -14.07
CA PHE A 487 -8.79 29.36 -15.43
C PHE A 487 -9.43 30.49 -16.25
N GLY A 488 -10.38 31.22 -15.68
CA GLY A 488 -11.23 32.14 -16.45
C GLY A 488 -11.89 33.24 -15.64
N LEU A 489 -12.42 34.25 -16.33
CA LEU A 489 -13.31 35.25 -15.76
C LEU A 489 -14.67 35.20 -16.43
N ARG A 490 -15.76 35.25 -15.66
CA ARG A 490 -17.10 35.52 -16.18
C ARG A 490 -17.58 36.91 -15.83
N THR A 491 -18.13 37.63 -16.81
CA THR A 491 -18.72 38.96 -16.61
C THR A 491 -20.05 38.88 -15.84
N GLY A 492 -20.40 39.95 -15.12
CA GLY A 492 -21.68 40.08 -14.42
C GLY A 492 -21.82 39.24 -13.15
N ALA A 493 -20.73 38.63 -12.67
CA ALA A 493 -20.70 37.74 -11.51
C ALA A 493 -21.73 36.59 -11.57
N ALA A 494 -22.00 36.07 -12.77
CA ALA A 494 -22.95 35.01 -13.04
C ALA A 494 -22.35 33.88 -13.88
N ILE A 495 -22.81 32.63 -13.66
CA ILE A 495 -22.28 31.43 -14.34
C ILE A 495 -22.63 31.33 -15.82
N ASP A 496 -23.60 32.10 -16.28
CA ASP A 496 -23.99 32.25 -17.68
C ASP A 496 -23.41 33.50 -18.33
N GLY A 497 -22.64 34.29 -17.57
CA GLY A 497 -21.86 35.42 -18.07
C GLY A 497 -20.84 35.01 -19.12
N GLU A 498 -20.44 35.99 -19.94
CA GLU A 498 -19.43 35.81 -20.97
C GLU A 498 -18.10 35.38 -20.33
N LEU A 499 -17.54 34.27 -20.82
CA LEU A 499 -16.32 33.68 -20.31
C LEU A 499 -15.10 34.19 -21.09
N VAL A 500 -14.21 34.88 -20.39
CA VAL A 500 -12.85 35.19 -20.84
C VAL A 500 -11.94 34.10 -20.31
N ALA A 501 -11.57 33.15 -21.17
CA ALA A 501 -10.74 32.01 -20.80
C ALA A 501 -10.01 31.40 -22.02
N PRO A 502 -8.90 30.67 -21.78
CA PRO A 502 -8.21 30.61 -20.51
C PRO A 502 -7.44 31.90 -20.24
N LEU A 503 -7.19 32.21 -18.97
CA LEU A 503 -6.37 33.36 -18.61
C LEU A 503 -4.89 33.07 -18.87
N GLY A 504 -4.18 34.06 -19.44
CA GLY A 504 -2.72 34.17 -19.35
C GLY A 504 -2.31 34.79 -18.01
N ASP A 505 -1.07 35.30 -17.91
CA ASP A 505 -0.59 35.97 -16.69
C ASP A 505 -1.29 37.31 -16.41
N ARG A 506 -1.88 37.90 -17.46
CA ARG A 506 -2.59 39.18 -17.39
C ARG A 506 -3.89 39.13 -18.18
N THR A 507 -4.91 39.83 -17.71
CA THR A 507 -6.17 40.06 -18.44
C THR A 507 -6.77 41.42 -18.07
N THR A 508 -7.73 41.92 -18.85
CA THR A 508 -8.38 43.22 -18.59
C THR A 508 -9.69 43.05 -17.82
N VAL A 509 -9.93 43.93 -16.85
CA VAL A 509 -11.22 44.10 -16.17
C VAL A 509 -11.63 45.58 -16.18
N GLN A 510 -12.91 45.85 -15.94
CA GLN A 510 -13.47 47.20 -15.89
C GLN A 510 -13.74 47.64 -14.45
N ALA A 511 -13.46 48.90 -14.14
CA ALA A 511 -13.80 49.47 -12.84
C ALA A 511 -15.32 49.44 -12.61
N GLY A 512 -15.74 49.17 -11.37
CA GLY A 512 -17.15 49.10 -10.98
C GLY A 512 -17.89 47.83 -11.43
N GLN A 513 -17.26 46.96 -12.23
CA GLN A 513 -17.86 45.69 -12.65
C GLN A 513 -17.56 44.55 -11.68
N SER A 514 -18.41 43.51 -11.71
CA SER A 514 -18.20 42.30 -10.92
C SER A 514 -17.95 41.09 -11.81
N TYR A 515 -17.03 40.25 -11.38
CA TYR A 515 -16.57 39.07 -12.12
C TYR A 515 -16.69 37.81 -11.25
N LEU A 516 -16.94 36.66 -11.89
CA LEU A 516 -16.61 35.37 -11.30
C LEU A 516 -15.23 34.94 -11.77
N ILE A 517 -14.35 34.65 -10.82
CA ILE A 517 -13.06 34.02 -11.07
C ILE A 517 -13.30 32.51 -11.04
N GLU A 518 -13.20 31.90 -12.21
CA GLU A 518 -13.35 30.47 -12.43
C GLU A 518 -12.03 29.80 -12.06
N THR A 519 -12.02 29.09 -10.93
CA THR A 519 -10.83 28.42 -10.40
C THR A 519 -10.98 26.90 -10.51
N VAL A 520 -9.94 26.19 -10.90
CA VAL A 520 -9.96 24.72 -11.01
C VAL A 520 -8.92 24.11 -10.09
N LEU A 521 -9.34 23.18 -9.24
CA LEU A 521 -8.45 22.25 -8.54
C LEU A 521 -8.36 20.94 -9.33
N ARG A 522 -7.17 20.42 -9.58
CA ARG A 522 -6.97 19.16 -10.33
C ARG A 522 -5.99 18.22 -9.64
N THR A 523 -6.34 16.94 -9.51
CA THR A 523 -5.46 15.91 -8.91
C THR A 523 -4.44 15.36 -9.90
N MET A 524 -3.15 15.44 -9.57
CA MET A 524 -2.04 15.21 -10.51
C MET A 524 -1.46 13.80 -10.48
N LYS A 525 -0.95 13.40 -9.31
CA LYS A 525 -0.10 12.21 -9.11
C LYS A 525 -0.79 11.10 -8.32
N LEU A 526 -2.03 11.35 -7.87
CA LEU A 526 -2.73 10.55 -6.89
C LEU A 526 -3.40 9.33 -7.53
N GLY A 527 -3.22 8.16 -6.90
CA GLY A 527 -3.89 6.92 -7.30
C GLY A 527 -5.25 6.73 -6.64
N HIS A 528 -5.60 7.52 -5.63
CA HIS A 528 -6.86 7.44 -4.89
C HIS A 528 -7.43 8.85 -4.65
N HIS A 529 -8.62 8.97 -4.06
CA HIS A 529 -9.27 10.27 -3.83
C HIS A 529 -8.37 11.22 -3.01
N PHE A 530 -8.50 12.51 -3.29
CA PHE A 530 -7.94 13.58 -2.48
C PHE A 530 -9.05 14.43 -1.84
N THR A 531 -9.18 14.53 -0.53
CA THR A 531 -8.40 13.77 0.45
C THR A 531 -8.98 12.41 0.72
N GLN A 532 -8.19 11.58 1.39
CA GLN A 532 -8.65 10.30 1.88
C GLN A 532 -8.03 10.01 3.24
N GLY A 533 -8.50 8.94 3.88
CA GLY A 533 -8.24 8.65 5.27
C GLY A 533 -9.16 9.49 6.12
N THR A 534 -8.60 10.45 6.84
CA THR A 534 -9.30 11.21 7.87
C THR A 534 -9.87 12.51 7.30
N THR A 535 -10.80 12.37 6.35
CA THR A 535 -11.32 13.46 5.52
C THR A 535 -12.20 14.44 6.27
N ASP A 536 -12.65 14.06 7.46
CA ASP A 536 -13.43 14.84 8.42
C ASP A 536 -12.54 15.72 9.33
N SER A 537 -11.28 15.34 9.55
CA SER A 537 -10.36 16.09 10.42
C SER A 537 -9.23 16.82 9.68
N ASN A 538 -8.92 16.43 8.44
CA ASN A 538 -7.95 17.17 7.63
C ASN A 538 -8.52 18.55 7.28
N GLU A 539 -7.72 19.60 7.46
CA GLU A 539 -8.13 20.96 7.15
C GLU A 539 -7.42 21.44 5.88
N ILE A 540 -8.19 21.57 4.81
CA ILE A 540 -7.66 21.82 3.48
C ILE A 540 -8.57 22.82 2.83
N TRP A 541 -8.00 23.94 2.44
CA TRP A 541 -8.78 25.06 1.96
C TRP A 541 -8.05 25.78 0.85
N VAL A 542 -8.84 26.45 0.02
CA VAL A 542 -8.31 27.40 -0.95
C VAL A 542 -8.29 28.76 -0.29
N GLU A 543 -7.11 29.36 -0.25
CA GLU A 543 -6.94 30.76 0.09
C GLU A 543 -6.83 31.56 -1.21
N LEU A 544 -7.69 32.56 -1.39
CA LEU A 544 -7.67 33.44 -2.56
C LEU A 544 -7.60 34.88 -2.08
N THR A 545 -6.59 35.62 -2.51
CA THR A 545 -6.40 37.03 -2.16
C THR A 545 -6.32 37.88 -3.42
N ALA A 546 -7.08 38.97 -3.47
CA ALA A 546 -7.00 40.03 -4.47
C ALA A 546 -6.38 41.28 -3.82
N THR A 547 -5.26 41.74 -4.37
CA THR A 547 -4.51 42.91 -3.87
C THR A 547 -4.35 43.97 -4.94
N GLN A 548 -4.43 45.24 -4.54
CA GLN A 548 -4.22 46.40 -5.40
C GLN A 548 -3.38 47.42 -4.63
N ASP A 549 -2.28 47.90 -5.22
CA ASP A 549 -1.33 48.82 -4.57
C ASP A 549 -0.87 48.38 -3.17
N GLY A 550 -0.67 47.06 -3.00
CA GLY A 550 -0.26 46.47 -1.72
C GLY A 550 -1.37 46.38 -0.66
N LYS A 551 -2.62 46.74 -0.99
CA LYS A 551 -3.79 46.59 -0.12
C LYS A 551 -4.65 45.43 -0.56
N VAL A 552 -5.18 44.67 0.39
CA VAL A 552 -6.17 43.62 0.11
C VAL A 552 -7.52 44.28 -0.20
N ILE A 553 -8.12 43.94 -1.34
CA ILE A 553 -9.44 44.42 -1.78
C ILE A 553 -10.48 43.28 -1.85
N GLY A 554 -10.04 42.03 -1.71
CA GLY A 554 -10.89 40.86 -1.58
C GLY A 554 -10.08 39.65 -1.11
N GLN A 555 -10.70 38.78 -0.31
CA GLN A 555 -10.03 37.62 0.28
C GLN A 555 -11.01 36.49 0.66
N SER A 556 -10.51 35.25 0.64
CA SER A 556 -11.15 34.04 1.20
C SER A 556 -10.06 33.12 1.74
N GLY A 557 -10.35 32.28 2.74
CA GLY A 557 -9.37 31.38 3.35
C GLY A 557 -8.52 32.00 4.46
N GLN A 558 -8.91 33.18 4.96
CA GLN A 558 -8.20 33.84 6.05
C GLN A 558 -8.33 33.08 7.37
N ARG A 559 -7.38 33.33 8.27
CA ARG A 559 -7.32 32.71 9.59
C ARG A 559 -7.49 33.77 10.68
N ASP A 560 -8.12 33.40 11.78
CA ASP A 560 -8.27 34.26 12.96
C ASP A 560 -7.04 34.20 13.89
N GLU A 561 -7.11 34.85 15.05
CA GLU A 561 -6.03 34.86 16.05
C GLU A 561 -5.72 33.47 16.63
N LEU A 562 -6.65 32.52 16.56
CA LEU A 562 -6.45 31.11 16.94
C LEU A 562 -5.93 30.26 15.77
N GLU A 563 -5.61 30.90 14.65
CA GLU A 563 -5.28 30.28 13.38
C GLU A 563 -6.42 29.40 12.82
N ALA A 564 -7.68 29.61 13.23
CA ALA A 564 -8.83 28.90 12.66
C ALA A 564 -9.21 29.50 11.30
N VAL A 565 -9.41 28.65 10.28
CA VAL A 565 -9.78 29.10 8.94
C VAL A 565 -11.23 29.58 8.91
N ASP A 566 -11.49 30.69 8.21
CA ASP A 566 -12.85 31.23 8.02
C ASP A 566 -13.79 30.13 7.47
N PRO A 567 -14.86 29.77 8.18
CA PRO A 567 -15.78 28.71 7.75
C PRO A 567 -16.49 29.00 6.42
N TRP A 568 -16.49 30.24 5.94
CA TRP A 568 -17.03 30.64 4.63
C TRP A 568 -16.07 30.41 3.46
N SER A 569 -14.91 29.79 3.72
CA SER A 569 -13.92 29.43 2.69
C SER A 569 -14.28 28.13 1.96
N HIS A 570 -13.67 27.89 0.81
CA HIS A 570 -13.81 26.61 0.13
C HIS A 570 -12.91 25.55 0.79
N PHE A 571 -13.53 24.53 1.40
CA PHE A 571 -12.82 23.38 1.98
C PHE A 571 -12.87 22.15 1.09
N VAL A 572 -11.73 21.45 0.96
CA VAL A 572 -11.57 20.17 0.26
C VAL A 572 -11.62 19.03 1.28
N ASN A 573 -12.78 18.81 1.88
CA ASN A 573 -12.99 17.86 2.98
C ASN A 573 -14.35 17.14 2.90
N THR A 574 -14.64 16.32 3.92
CA THR A 574 -15.97 15.73 4.13
C THR A 574 -16.58 16.32 5.40
N PHE A 575 -17.73 16.99 5.28
CA PHE A 575 -18.45 17.50 6.44
C PHE A 575 -19.37 16.41 6.99
N MET A 576 -18.84 15.58 7.88
CA MET A 576 -19.53 14.42 8.43
C MET A 576 -20.46 14.81 9.60
N LEU A 577 -21.68 14.24 9.61
CA LEU A 577 -22.69 14.49 10.63
C LEU A 577 -22.97 13.26 11.48
N ASP A 578 -23.40 13.53 12.71
CA ASP A 578 -24.09 12.55 13.55
C ASP A 578 -25.61 12.56 13.30
N ARG A 579 -26.34 11.76 14.07
CA ARG A 579 -27.80 11.59 13.95
C ARG A 579 -28.59 12.88 14.23
N ASP A 580 -28.02 13.81 14.99
CA ASP A 580 -28.62 15.09 15.38
C ASP A 580 -28.17 16.25 14.48
N GLY A 581 -27.47 15.94 13.38
CA GLY A 581 -26.92 16.91 12.45
C GLY A 581 -25.81 17.77 13.07
N VAL A 582 -25.09 17.26 14.09
CA VAL A 582 -23.88 17.90 14.63
C VAL A 582 -22.68 17.42 13.83
N ARG A 583 -21.76 18.34 13.51
CA ARG A 583 -20.50 18.01 12.84
C ARG A 583 -19.66 17.11 13.76
N LEU A 584 -19.07 16.07 13.21
CA LEU A 584 -18.04 15.31 13.91
C LEU A 584 -16.76 16.15 13.97
N ASN A 585 -16.29 16.46 15.18
CA ASN A 585 -15.17 17.37 15.42
C ASN A 585 -14.06 16.76 16.30
N ARG A 586 -14.24 15.50 16.73
CA ARG A 586 -13.30 14.81 17.62
C ARG A 586 -12.96 13.39 17.15
N ARG A 587 -13.11 13.15 15.84
CA ARG A 587 -12.86 11.84 15.20
C ARG A 587 -13.63 10.70 15.88
N ASN A 588 -14.82 11.03 16.39
CA ASN A 588 -15.77 10.14 17.05
C ASN A 588 -16.51 9.26 16.04
N VAL A 589 -15.79 8.28 15.47
CA VAL A 589 -16.29 7.34 14.44
C VAL A 589 -17.55 6.58 14.83
N GLN A 590 -17.76 6.34 16.12
CA GLN A 590 -18.96 5.71 16.68
C GLN A 590 -20.25 6.52 16.43
N ASN A 591 -20.12 7.80 16.07
CA ASN A 591 -21.24 8.68 15.79
C ASN A 591 -21.40 9.00 14.28
N ILE A 592 -20.57 8.42 13.40
CA ILE A 592 -20.70 8.61 11.96
C ILE A 592 -22.09 8.17 11.51
N PHE A 593 -22.78 9.06 10.79
CA PHE A 593 -24.13 8.81 10.31
C PHE A 593 -24.27 9.12 8.82
N THR A 594 -24.06 10.37 8.39
CA THR A 594 -24.15 10.76 6.98
C THR A 594 -23.38 12.05 6.71
N PRO A 595 -22.79 12.26 5.52
CA PRO A 595 -22.16 13.53 5.17
C PRO A 595 -23.20 14.60 4.80
N LEU A 596 -22.94 15.85 5.16
CA LEU A 596 -23.63 17.02 4.58
C LEU A 596 -23.16 17.25 3.14
N TYR A 597 -21.85 17.18 2.91
CA TYR A 597 -21.21 17.24 1.60
C TYR A 597 -19.89 16.46 1.62
N THR A 598 -19.40 16.11 0.43
CA THR A 598 -18.04 15.63 0.22
C THR A 598 -17.41 16.37 -0.95
N HIS A 599 -16.28 17.04 -0.69
CA HIS A 599 -15.47 17.72 -1.70
C HIS A 599 -14.18 16.94 -1.99
N GLN A 600 -14.21 15.62 -1.83
CA GLN A 600 -13.10 14.78 -2.27
C GLN A 600 -13.04 14.74 -3.80
N ILE A 601 -11.83 14.83 -4.34
CA ILE A 601 -11.54 14.85 -5.77
C ILE A 601 -10.96 13.49 -6.18
N PRO A 602 -11.57 12.75 -7.12
CA PRO A 602 -11.05 11.48 -7.61
C PRO A 602 -9.67 11.60 -8.30
N PRO A 603 -8.95 10.49 -8.51
CA PRO A 603 -7.72 10.43 -9.31
C PRO A 603 -7.88 11.00 -10.72
N GLY A 604 -7.00 11.94 -11.10
CA GLY A 604 -7.02 12.59 -12.41
C GLY A 604 -8.24 13.47 -12.67
N ALA A 605 -9.12 13.68 -11.69
CA ALA A 605 -10.28 14.54 -11.82
C ALA A 605 -9.98 15.98 -11.34
N GLY A 606 -10.98 16.85 -11.43
CA GLY A 606 -10.92 18.19 -10.90
C GLY A 606 -12.24 18.67 -10.30
N GLN A 607 -12.19 19.85 -9.69
CA GLN A 607 -13.33 20.55 -9.10
C GLN A 607 -13.25 22.02 -9.49
N SER A 608 -14.35 22.59 -9.97
CA SER A 608 -14.44 24.03 -10.23
C SER A 608 -14.90 24.79 -8.98
N ILE A 609 -14.38 26.00 -8.78
CA ILE A 609 -14.71 26.89 -7.66
C ILE A 609 -14.93 28.28 -8.23
N HIS A 610 -15.99 28.95 -7.76
CA HIS A 610 -16.39 30.26 -8.27
C HIS A 610 -16.20 31.31 -7.19
N TYR A 611 -15.31 32.29 -7.44
CA TYR A 611 -15.12 33.42 -6.53
C TYR A 611 -15.66 34.70 -7.14
N ARG A 612 -16.47 35.44 -6.40
CA ARG A 612 -16.93 36.77 -6.83
C ARG A 612 -15.93 37.83 -6.41
N LEU A 613 -15.51 38.64 -7.38
CA LEU A 613 -14.75 39.87 -7.15
C LEU A 613 -15.51 41.06 -7.73
N SER A 614 -15.88 42.03 -6.90
CA SER A 614 -16.35 43.34 -7.36
C SER A 614 -15.18 44.30 -7.47
N VAL A 615 -14.87 44.77 -8.67
CA VAL A 615 -13.79 45.73 -8.90
C VAL A 615 -14.24 47.10 -8.39
N PRO A 616 -13.53 47.74 -7.44
CA PRO A 616 -13.92 49.05 -6.93
C PRO A 616 -14.01 50.11 -8.05
N GLU A 617 -15.00 51.00 -8.01
CA GLU A 617 -15.21 52.05 -9.04
C GLU A 617 -14.00 53.00 -9.20
N ALA A 618 -13.27 53.26 -8.11
CA ALA A 618 -12.09 54.12 -8.11
C ALA A 618 -10.79 53.39 -8.50
N SER A 619 -10.88 52.13 -8.95
CA SER A 619 -9.72 51.32 -9.32
C SER A 619 -9.08 51.84 -10.60
N SER A 620 -7.77 52.12 -10.55
CA SER A 620 -6.97 52.46 -11.73
C SER A 620 -5.64 51.70 -11.80
N ALA A 621 -5.30 50.96 -10.75
CA ALA A 621 -4.09 50.16 -10.67
C ALA A 621 -4.40 48.67 -10.92
N PRO A 622 -3.45 47.87 -11.43
CA PRO A 622 -3.65 46.44 -11.62
C PRO A 622 -3.98 45.72 -10.31
N ILE A 623 -4.86 44.73 -10.39
CA ILE A 623 -5.24 43.87 -9.27
C ILE A 623 -4.50 42.54 -9.41
N GLU A 624 -3.71 42.17 -8.42
CA GLU A 624 -3.08 40.87 -8.35
C GLU A 624 -3.98 39.89 -7.60
N VAL A 625 -4.40 38.82 -8.28
CA VAL A 625 -5.16 37.72 -7.69
C VAL A 625 -4.24 36.51 -7.53
N THR A 626 -4.13 36.00 -6.32
CA THR A 626 -3.36 34.79 -6.00
C THR A 626 -4.27 33.76 -5.33
N ALA A 627 -4.25 32.53 -5.83
CA ALA A 627 -4.92 31.38 -5.21
C ALA A 627 -3.90 30.36 -4.73
N ARG A 628 -4.12 29.80 -3.54
CA ARG A 628 -3.25 28.81 -2.91
C ARG A 628 -4.08 27.68 -2.33
N LEU A 629 -3.72 26.43 -2.61
CA LEU A 629 -4.28 25.28 -1.92
C LEU A 629 -3.40 24.93 -0.72
N LEU A 630 -3.96 25.10 0.48
CA LEU A 630 -3.24 24.90 1.74
C LEU A 630 -3.74 23.64 2.43
N TYR A 631 -2.83 22.93 3.10
CA TYR A 631 -3.09 21.74 3.89
C TYR A 631 -2.57 21.92 5.31
N ARG A 632 -3.42 21.59 6.29
CA ARG A 632 -3.04 21.37 7.69
C ARG A 632 -3.68 20.09 8.18
N LYS A 633 -2.93 19.28 8.93
CA LYS A 633 -3.37 17.92 9.27
C LYS A 633 -4.63 17.89 10.14
N PHE A 634 -4.75 18.81 11.10
CA PHE A 634 -5.89 18.91 12.00
C PHE A 634 -6.39 20.35 12.08
N ASP A 635 -7.71 20.52 12.06
CA ASP A 635 -8.34 21.80 12.33
C ASP A 635 -8.15 22.24 13.80
N THR A 636 -8.40 23.52 14.07
CA THR A 636 -8.20 24.12 15.39
C THR A 636 -9.12 23.50 16.45
N GLU A 637 -10.34 23.13 16.09
CA GLU A 637 -11.33 22.54 17.01
C GLU A 637 -10.87 21.17 17.52
N TYR A 638 -10.38 20.31 16.62
CA TYR A 638 -9.90 18.99 16.97
C TYR A 638 -8.56 19.03 17.70
N LEU A 639 -7.63 19.91 17.30
CA LEU A 639 -6.37 20.10 18.02
C LEU A 639 -6.60 20.52 19.48
N ASP A 640 -7.53 21.44 19.69
CA ASP A 640 -7.92 21.91 21.01
C ASP A 640 -8.57 20.80 21.86
N TYR A 641 -9.36 19.91 21.25
CA TYR A 641 -9.85 18.70 21.91
C TYR A 641 -8.70 17.77 22.35
N ILE A 642 -7.72 17.49 21.49
CA ILE A 642 -6.55 16.65 21.81
C ILE A 642 -5.75 17.25 22.98
N ARG A 643 -5.53 18.57 22.96
CA ARG A 643 -4.83 19.30 24.03
C ARG A 643 -5.56 19.22 25.37
N ARG A 644 -6.90 19.16 25.38
CA ARG A 644 -7.71 19.00 26.61
C ARG A 644 -7.71 17.59 27.17
N ASP A 645 -7.64 16.56 26.31
CA ASP A 645 -7.56 15.15 26.73
C ASP A 645 -6.20 14.80 27.35
N ARG A 646 -5.14 15.51 26.92
CA ARG A 646 -3.78 15.30 27.41
C ARG A 646 -3.65 15.69 28.89
N ASP A 647 -2.96 14.84 29.66
CA ASP A 647 -2.41 15.16 30.98
C ASP A 647 -0.90 15.46 30.84
N PRO A 648 -0.47 16.75 30.87
CA PRO A 648 0.93 17.12 30.72
C PRO A 648 1.86 16.60 31.82
N ALA A 649 1.31 16.17 32.98
CA ALA A 649 2.12 15.61 34.06
C ALA A 649 2.53 14.16 33.78
N ARG A 650 1.80 13.45 32.91
CA ARG A 650 2.06 12.06 32.53
C ARG A 650 2.60 11.93 31.12
N ASP A 651 2.14 12.77 30.20
CA ASP A 651 2.58 12.80 28.81
C ASP A 651 3.47 14.02 28.55
N GLY A 652 4.77 13.78 28.43
CA GLY A 652 5.78 14.80 28.22
C GLY A 652 5.84 15.39 26.80
N LEU A 653 5.08 14.86 25.84
CA LEU A 653 5.07 15.38 24.46
C LEU A 653 4.44 16.77 24.41
N ASP A 654 5.18 17.79 23.98
CA ASP A 654 4.62 19.13 23.84
C ASP A 654 3.76 19.24 22.57
N ILE A 655 2.47 19.49 22.77
CA ILE A 655 1.49 19.68 21.71
C ILE A 655 0.72 21.00 21.88
N GLY A 656 1.22 21.90 22.72
CA GLY A 656 0.54 23.15 23.10
C GLY A 656 -0.51 23.00 24.21
N LEU A 657 -1.11 24.13 24.59
CA LEU A 657 -2.14 24.23 25.64
C LEU A 657 -3.54 24.43 25.04
N PRO A 658 -4.61 23.96 25.72
CA PRO A 658 -5.98 24.25 25.32
C PRO A 658 -6.21 25.76 25.12
N GLY A 659 -6.86 26.14 24.03
CA GLY A 659 -7.13 27.52 23.64
C GLY A 659 -5.95 28.28 23.04
N ALA A 660 -4.75 27.68 22.93
CA ALA A 660 -3.65 28.28 22.18
C ALA A 660 -3.91 28.22 20.66
N PRO A 661 -3.31 29.12 19.86
CA PRO A 661 -3.39 29.05 18.40
C PRO A 661 -2.95 27.69 17.84
N ASN A 662 -3.47 27.34 16.67
CA ASN A 662 -3.08 26.11 15.96
C ASN A 662 -1.70 26.30 15.32
N ASP A 663 -0.70 25.62 15.87
CA ASP A 663 0.71 25.70 15.53
C ASP A 663 1.17 24.61 14.54
N LEU A 664 0.25 23.74 14.09
CA LEU A 664 0.59 22.69 13.14
C LEU A 664 1.06 23.27 11.80
N PRO A 665 2.04 22.64 11.12
CA PRO A 665 2.55 23.13 9.85
C PRO A 665 1.47 23.26 8.78
N ILE A 666 1.35 24.46 8.20
CA ILE A 666 0.58 24.70 6.98
C ILE A 666 1.49 24.44 5.78
N ILE A 667 1.05 23.53 4.92
CA ILE A 667 1.75 23.13 3.69
C ILE A 667 1.00 23.71 2.49
N GLU A 668 1.69 24.50 1.68
CA GLU A 668 1.19 24.91 0.38
C GLU A 668 1.40 23.76 -0.62
N ILE A 669 0.31 23.21 -1.14
CA ILE A 669 0.35 22.13 -2.13
C ILE A 669 0.67 22.68 -3.51
N CYS A 670 0.00 23.77 -3.87
CA CYS A 670 0.16 24.49 -5.13
C CYS A 670 -0.43 25.90 -5.04
N SER A 671 -0.02 26.75 -5.98
CA SER A 671 -0.49 28.14 -6.10
C SER A 671 -0.59 28.55 -7.57
N ASP A 672 -1.45 29.52 -7.85
CA ASP A 672 -1.53 30.20 -9.14
C ASP A 672 -1.84 31.68 -8.97
N LYS A 673 -1.48 32.49 -9.97
CA LYS A 673 -1.56 33.95 -9.92
C LYS A 673 -1.90 34.55 -11.27
N VAL A 674 -2.75 35.57 -11.26
CA VAL A 674 -3.10 36.38 -12.44
C VAL A 674 -3.14 37.86 -12.07
N ILE A 675 -2.80 38.73 -13.03
CA ILE A 675 -2.91 40.18 -12.89
C ILE A 675 -4.09 40.69 -13.72
N LEU A 676 -4.98 41.45 -13.11
CA LEU A 676 -6.13 42.06 -13.74
C LEU A 676 -5.84 43.56 -13.98
N ASP A 677 -5.60 43.94 -15.22
CA ASP A 677 -5.41 45.33 -15.63
C ASP A 677 -6.76 46.06 -15.70
N VAL A 678 -6.91 47.16 -14.96
CA VAL A 678 -8.19 47.88 -14.84
C VAL A 678 -8.28 48.97 -15.91
N ASP A 679 -9.33 48.91 -16.74
CA ASP A 679 -9.63 49.88 -17.82
C ASP A 679 -8.50 50.10 -18.85
N VAL A 680 -7.52 49.20 -18.87
CA VAL A 680 -6.41 49.19 -19.82
C VAL A 680 -6.52 47.94 -20.67
N ALA A 681 -6.76 48.12 -21.97
CA ALA A 681 -6.69 47.03 -22.92
C ALA A 681 -5.24 46.50 -22.98
N VAL A 682 -5.06 45.23 -22.64
CA VAL A 682 -3.77 44.56 -22.80
C VAL A 682 -3.53 44.36 -24.31
N ALA A 683 -2.39 44.83 -24.83
CA ALA A 683 -2.05 44.73 -26.24
C ALA A 683 -1.72 43.27 -26.60
N ASP A 684 -2.70 42.56 -27.16
CA ASP A 684 -2.80 41.10 -27.18
C ASP A 684 -2.53 40.52 -25.78
N ALA A 685 -3.57 40.00 -25.12
CA ALA A 685 -3.36 39.07 -24.01
C ALA A 685 -2.62 37.86 -24.59
N SER A 686 -1.30 37.99 -24.74
CA SER A 686 -0.47 37.02 -25.43
C SER A 686 -0.65 35.73 -24.66
N GLU A 687 -1.20 34.72 -25.33
CA GLU A 687 -1.05 33.34 -24.89
C GLU A 687 0.38 33.17 -24.41
N LYS A 688 0.56 32.61 -23.21
CA LYS A 688 1.91 32.20 -22.78
C LYS A 688 2.53 31.43 -23.95
N PRO A 689 3.77 31.73 -24.35
CA PRO A 689 4.47 30.88 -25.31
C PRO A 689 4.34 29.43 -24.81
N ALA A 690 3.95 28.49 -25.68
CA ALA A 690 3.69 27.11 -25.28
C ALA A 690 4.88 26.42 -24.58
N GLU A 691 6.08 26.99 -24.69
CA GLU A 691 7.31 26.56 -24.00
C GLU A 691 7.40 27.01 -22.53
N GLU A 692 6.57 27.98 -22.08
CA GLU A 692 6.49 28.51 -20.71
C GLU A 692 5.22 28.07 -19.94
N GLU A 693 4.24 27.47 -20.60
CA GLU A 693 3.07 26.88 -19.92
C GLU A 693 3.42 25.52 -19.30
N ALA A 694 3.23 25.39 -17.98
CA ALA A 694 3.43 24.11 -17.28
C ALA A 694 2.47 23.00 -17.76
N PHE A 695 1.32 23.37 -18.38
CA PHE A 695 0.29 22.45 -18.85
C PHE A 695 -0.28 22.88 -20.21
N PRO A 696 -0.52 21.95 -21.15
CA PRO A 696 -1.10 22.28 -22.44
C PRO A 696 -2.49 22.93 -22.36
N LEU A 697 -2.74 23.91 -23.22
CA LEU A 697 -4.02 24.62 -23.37
C LEU A 697 -5.26 23.72 -23.36
N TRP A 698 -5.25 22.64 -24.16
CA TRP A 698 -6.39 21.71 -24.24
C TRP A 698 -6.68 21.05 -22.88
N GLN A 699 -5.65 20.82 -22.07
CA GLN A 699 -5.78 20.19 -20.77
C GLN A 699 -6.42 21.14 -19.76
N ARG A 700 -6.12 22.44 -19.80
CA ARG A 700 -6.79 23.45 -18.96
C ARG A 700 -8.29 23.49 -19.22
N TRP A 701 -8.70 23.52 -20.49
CA TRP A 701 -10.12 23.42 -20.88
C TRP A 701 -10.77 22.11 -20.45
N ASN A 702 -10.07 20.98 -20.64
CA ASN A 702 -10.58 19.68 -20.24
C ASN A 702 -10.75 19.58 -18.72
N ASP A 703 -9.80 20.06 -17.93
CA ASP A 703 -9.86 20.08 -16.47
C ASP A 703 -11.00 20.98 -15.96
N TYR A 704 -11.21 22.13 -16.59
CA TYR A 704 -12.37 23.00 -16.31
C TYR A 704 -13.69 22.29 -16.59
N GLY A 705 -13.82 21.67 -17.77
CA GLY A 705 -15.00 20.88 -18.14
C GLY A 705 -15.26 19.71 -17.19
N ILE A 706 -14.22 18.99 -16.76
CA ILE A 706 -14.31 17.90 -15.78
C ILE A 706 -14.82 18.42 -14.44
N GLY A 707 -14.26 19.54 -13.94
CA GLY A 707 -14.68 20.15 -12.68
C GLY A 707 -16.16 20.57 -12.68
N LEU A 708 -16.65 21.10 -13.80
CA LEU A 708 -18.06 21.46 -13.98
C LEU A 708 -18.96 20.22 -14.10
N LEU A 709 -18.54 19.21 -14.88
CA LEU A 709 -19.29 17.95 -15.03
C LEU A 709 -19.49 17.24 -13.69
N LEU A 710 -18.47 17.21 -12.82
CA LEU A 710 -18.51 16.50 -11.55
C LEU A 710 -19.32 17.20 -10.45
N LYS A 711 -19.71 18.47 -10.64
CA LYS A 711 -20.71 19.14 -9.78
C LYS A 711 -22.15 18.70 -10.04
N GLY A 712 -22.35 17.80 -11.00
CA GLY A 712 -23.66 17.26 -11.35
C GLY A 712 -24.42 18.17 -12.31
N LYS A 713 -25.74 18.24 -12.16
CA LYS A 713 -26.63 18.82 -13.19
C LYS A 713 -26.60 20.34 -13.30
N ALA A 714 -26.01 21.04 -12.33
CA ALA A 714 -26.07 22.50 -12.25
C ALA A 714 -25.30 23.20 -13.38
N GLU A 715 -24.19 22.62 -13.86
CA GLU A 715 -23.24 23.28 -14.76
C GLU A 715 -22.93 22.47 -16.04
N LEU A 716 -23.82 21.54 -16.42
CA LEU A 716 -23.62 20.68 -17.59
C LEU A 716 -23.49 21.47 -18.90
N LYS A 717 -24.24 22.57 -19.04
CA LYS A 717 -24.12 23.46 -20.21
C LYS A 717 -22.71 24.05 -20.34
N GLN A 718 -22.15 24.56 -19.24
CA GLN A 718 -20.79 25.10 -19.20
C GLN A 718 -19.76 24.00 -19.44
N ALA A 719 -19.97 22.81 -18.90
CA ALA A 719 -19.11 21.65 -19.16
C ALA A 719 -19.09 21.28 -20.65
N ALA A 720 -20.26 21.23 -21.31
CA ALA A 720 -20.37 20.98 -22.74
C ALA A 720 -19.62 22.03 -23.57
N GLN A 721 -19.73 23.31 -23.21
CA GLN A 721 -18.99 24.40 -23.87
C GLN A 721 -17.47 24.23 -23.72
N ALA A 722 -17.00 23.84 -22.54
CA ALA A 722 -15.58 23.57 -22.31
C ALA A 722 -15.08 22.38 -23.14
N PHE A 723 -15.82 21.28 -23.19
CA PHE A 723 -15.45 20.12 -24.00
C PHE A 723 -15.52 20.38 -25.51
N ALA A 724 -16.42 21.26 -25.97
CA ALA A 724 -16.43 21.71 -27.35
C ALA A 724 -15.13 22.46 -27.71
N LYS A 725 -14.57 23.26 -26.79
CA LYS A 725 -13.24 23.88 -26.99
C LYS A 725 -12.12 22.86 -27.09
N VAL A 726 -12.19 21.78 -26.32
CA VAL A 726 -11.23 20.67 -26.43
C VAL A 726 -11.38 19.95 -27.79
N GLU A 727 -12.62 19.78 -28.27
CA GLU A 727 -12.91 19.21 -29.59
C GLU A 727 -12.37 20.10 -30.74
N GLU A 728 -12.55 21.42 -30.66
CA GLU A 728 -12.00 22.39 -31.62
C GLU A 728 -10.47 22.30 -31.76
N MET A 729 -9.77 21.87 -30.70
CA MET A 729 -8.32 21.65 -30.68
C MET A 729 -7.90 20.28 -31.23
N GLY A 730 -8.82 19.50 -31.80
CA GLY A 730 -8.53 18.19 -32.40
C GLY A 730 -8.25 17.07 -31.40
N ARG A 731 -8.72 17.20 -30.15
CA ARG A 731 -8.51 16.21 -29.09
C ARG A 731 -9.74 15.34 -28.89
N PHE A 732 -9.56 14.01 -28.86
CA PHE A 732 -10.66 13.05 -28.60
C PHE A 732 -11.32 13.26 -27.24
N ASP A 733 -10.58 13.82 -26.27
CA ASP A 733 -11.08 14.09 -24.92
C ASP A 733 -12.33 14.96 -24.94
N GLY A 734 -12.41 15.90 -25.90
CA GLY A 734 -13.55 16.80 -26.09
C GLY A 734 -14.85 16.06 -26.39
N PRO A 735 -15.01 15.43 -27.56
CA PRO A 735 -16.24 14.71 -27.89
C PRO A 735 -16.49 13.51 -26.94
N LEU A 736 -15.44 12.87 -26.40
CA LEU A 736 -15.62 11.78 -25.43
C LEU A 736 -16.25 12.26 -24.12
N ASN A 737 -15.80 13.40 -23.58
CA ASN A 737 -16.37 13.95 -22.35
C ASN A 737 -17.68 14.71 -22.60
N LEU A 738 -17.87 15.28 -23.79
CA LEU A 738 -19.18 15.79 -24.22
C LEU A 738 -20.23 14.67 -24.23
N ALA A 739 -19.86 13.46 -24.67
CA ALA A 739 -20.77 12.32 -24.58
C ALA A 739 -21.15 11.97 -23.13
N ARG A 740 -20.27 12.18 -22.15
CA ARG A 740 -20.60 12.03 -20.71
C ARG A 740 -21.61 13.08 -20.25
N VAL A 741 -21.44 14.34 -20.70
CA VAL A 741 -22.39 15.42 -20.43
C VAL A 741 -23.77 15.07 -21.00
N GLN A 742 -23.82 14.73 -22.28
CA GLN A 742 -25.06 14.39 -22.99
C GLN A 742 -25.76 13.17 -22.38
N PHE A 743 -24.99 12.15 -21.99
CA PHE A 743 -25.52 11.01 -21.24
C PHE A 743 -26.16 11.44 -19.90
N ALA A 744 -25.52 12.36 -19.15
CA ALA A 744 -26.07 12.89 -17.90
C ALA A 744 -27.32 13.77 -18.11
N GLU A 745 -27.44 14.44 -19.25
CA GLU A 745 -28.63 15.18 -19.69
C GLU A 745 -29.76 14.27 -20.20
N GLY A 746 -29.44 13.03 -20.57
CA GLY A 746 -30.36 12.10 -21.22
C GLY A 746 -30.42 12.24 -22.75
N ASP A 747 -29.53 13.02 -23.37
CA ASP A 747 -29.36 13.14 -24.82
C ASP A 747 -28.53 11.96 -25.37
N LEU A 748 -29.17 10.81 -25.53
CA LEU A 748 -28.50 9.57 -25.96
C LEU A 748 -28.05 9.60 -27.43
N ASP A 749 -28.80 10.27 -28.30
CA ASP A 749 -28.45 10.42 -29.71
C ASP A 749 -27.25 11.35 -29.88
N GLY A 750 -27.23 12.47 -29.14
CA GLY A 750 -26.07 13.35 -29.07
C GLY A 750 -24.85 12.64 -28.50
N ALA A 751 -25.00 11.88 -27.41
CA ALA A 751 -23.92 11.08 -26.83
C ALA A 751 -23.36 10.08 -27.85
N THR A 752 -24.23 9.40 -28.62
CA THR A 752 -23.84 8.49 -29.70
C THR A 752 -23.06 9.22 -30.81
N ALA A 753 -23.55 10.39 -31.23
CA ALA A 753 -22.88 11.20 -32.24
C ALA A 753 -21.50 11.66 -31.77
N SER A 754 -21.38 12.10 -30.51
CA SER A 754 -20.10 12.52 -29.92
C SER A 754 -19.13 11.36 -29.75
N LEU A 755 -19.58 10.18 -29.33
CA LEU A 755 -18.77 8.95 -29.33
C LEU A 755 -18.26 8.59 -30.73
N GLY A 756 -19.08 8.75 -31.76
CA GLY A 756 -18.69 8.55 -33.16
C GLY A 756 -17.62 9.54 -33.62
N ARG A 757 -17.77 10.83 -33.27
CA ARG A 757 -16.76 11.86 -33.57
C ARG A 757 -15.44 11.57 -32.85
N ALA A 758 -15.49 11.21 -31.56
CA ALA A 758 -14.29 10.83 -30.80
C ALA A 758 -13.55 9.67 -31.49
N ALA A 759 -14.25 8.61 -31.88
CA ALA A 759 -13.65 7.45 -32.54
C ALA A 759 -12.99 7.76 -33.91
N ALA A 760 -13.40 8.84 -34.57
CA ALA A 760 -12.86 9.27 -35.86
C ALA A 760 -11.62 10.19 -35.75
N MET A 761 -11.21 10.58 -34.54
CA MET A 761 -10.03 11.42 -34.31
C MET A 761 -8.72 10.63 -34.36
N ASP A 762 -7.61 11.34 -34.56
CA ASP A 762 -6.25 10.78 -34.57
C ASP A 762 -5.36 11.50 -33.51
N PRO A 763 -4.88 10.78 -32.47
CA PRO A 763 -5.16 9.38 -32.18
C PRO A 763 -6.62 9.17 -31.71
N PRO A 764 -7.18 7.97 -31.88
CA PRO A 764 -8.50 7.64 -31.34
C PRO A 764 -8.48 7.59 -29.80
N PRO A 765 -9.65 7.68 -29.15
CA PRO A 765 -9.75 7.54 -27.70
C PRO A 765 -9.34 6.13 -27.26
N PRO A 766 -8.96 5.96 -25.98
CA PRO A 766 -8.74 4.64 -25.42
C PRO A 766 -9.99 3.76 -25.57
N THR A 767 -9.81 2.58 -26.17
CA THR A 767 -10.92 1.69 -26.51
C THR A 767 -11.74 1.27 -25.29
N TRP A 768 -11.12 1.11 -24.12
CA TRP A 768 -11.81 0.75 -22.89
C TRP A 768 -12.77 1.83 -22.39
N THR A 769 -12.39 3.11 -22.41
CA THR A 769 -13.26 4.20 -21.98
C THR A 769 -14.37 4.45 -22.99
N HIS A 770 -14.04 4.38 -24.29
CA HIS A 770 -15.01 4.51 -25.36
C HIS A 770 -16.05 3.38 -25.35
N ASN A 771 -15.60 2.12 -25.21
CA ASN A 771 -16.50 0.96 -25.14
C ASN A 771 -17.35 0.96 -23.87
N TRP A 772 -16.82 1.37 -22.72
CA TRP A 772 -17.62 1.51 -21.50
C TRP A 772 -18.77 2.50 -21.72
N LEU A 773 -18.46 3.71 -22.19
CA LEU A 773 -19.49 4.74 -22.39
C LEU A 773 -20.46 4.37 -23.52
N SER A 774 -19.98 3.75 -24.59
CA SER A 774 -20.82 3.18 -25.65
C SER A 774 -21.74 2.09 -25.10
N GLY A 775 -21.25 1.27 -24.18
CA GLY A 775 -22.04 0.25 -23.48
C GLY A 775 -23.19 0.87 -22.68
N MET A 776 -22.89 1.90 -21.89
CA MET A 776 -23.89 2.65 -21.12
C MET A 776 -24.97 3.29 -22.00
N VAL A 777 -24.55 3.99 -23.06
CA VAL A 777 -25.47 4.66 -24.01
C VAL A 777 -26.35 3.63 -24.72
N ASN A 778 -25.75 2.56 -25.26
CA ASN A 778 -26.49 1.49 -25.95
C ASN A 778 -27.51 0.82 -25.03
N ARG A 779 -27.15 0.57 -23.76
CA ARG A 779 -28.06 -0.05 -22.80
C ARG A 779 -29.29 0.83 -22.59
N GLN A 780 -29.08 2.13 -22.39
CA GLN A 780 -30.18 3.08 -22.16
C GLN A 780 -31.04 3.33 -23.42
N GLN A 781 -30.48 3.17 -24.63
CA GLN A 781 -31.24 3.16 -25.89
C GLN A 781 -31.99 1.84 -26.15
N GLY A 782 -31.74 0.79 -25.36
CA GLY A 782 -32.30 -0.55 -25.57
C GLY A 782 -31.54 -1.41 -26.58
N ASN A 783 -30.37 -0.96 -27.06
CA ASN A 783 -29.44 -1.73 -27.91
C ASN A 783 -28.62 -2.73 -27.08
N LEU A 784 -29.31 -3.61 -26.34
CA LEU A 784 -28.71 -4.43 -25.27
C LEU A 784 -27.59 -5.37 -25.74
N ASP A 785 -27.70 -5.98 -26.92
CA ASP A 785 -26.65 -6.86 -27.45
C ASP A 785 -25.34 -6.09 -27.70
N ALA A 786 -25.44 -4.90 -28.29
CA ALA A 786 -24.29 -4.02 -28.50
C ALA A 786 -23.72 -3.49 -27.18
N ALA A 787 -24.59 -3.23 -26.19
CA ALA A 787 -24.18 -2.83 -24.86
C ALA A 787 -23.35 -3.92 -24.16
N ALA A 788 -23.86 -5.16 -24.14
CA ALA A 788 -23.18 -6.31 -23.54
C ALA A 788 -21.82 -6.54 -24.21
N GLN A 789 -21.78 -6.53 -25.55
CA GLN A 789 -20.53 -6.69 -26.30
C GLN A 789 -19.50 -5.60 -25.98
N SER A 790 -19.94 -4.35 -25.85
CA SER A 790 -19.05 -3.24 -25.53
C SER A 790 -18.46 -3.39 -24.13
N LEU A 791 -19.29 -3.71 -23.13
CA LEU A 791 -18.86 -3.90 -21.74
C LEU A 791 -17.95 -5.14 -21.58
N GLU A 792 -18.26 -6.24 -22.26
CA GLU A 792 -17.39 -7.43 -22.31
C GLU A 792 -16.02 -7.09 -22.92
N SER A 793 -16.00 -6.31 -24.00
CA SER A 793 -14.76 -5.88 -24.65
C SER A 793 -13.87 -5.10 -23.70
N VAL A 794 -14.44 -4.25 -22.85
CA VAL A 794 -13.68 -3.57 -21.79
C VAL A 794 -13.03 -4.59 -20.86
N LEU A 795 -13.80 -5.52 -20.30
CA LEU A 795 -13.30 -6.51 -19.32
C LEU A 795 -12.28 -7.50 -19.90
N GLN A 796 -12.26 -7.67 -21.23
CA GLN A 796 -11.28 -8.49 -21.93
C GLN A 796 -10.00 -7.70 -22.33
N THR A 797 -10.01 -6.38 -22.17
CA THR A 797 -8.88 -5.54 -22.57
C THR A 797 -7.72 -5.67 -21.58
N LYS A 798 -6.55 -6.01 -22.12
CA LYS A 798 -5.26 -6.00 -21.42
C LYS A 798 -4.22 -5.28 -22.27
N VAL A 799 -3.41 -4.44 -21.65
CA VAL A 799 -2.31 -3.72 -22.33
C VAL A 799 -1.00 -4.00 -21.59
N PRO A 800 -0.34 -5.15 -21.86
CA PRO A 800 0.81 -5.61 -21.08
C PRO A 800 1.95 -4.59 -20.98
N ASP A 801 2.26 -3.87 -22.06
CA ASP A 801 3.35 -2.88 -22.09
C ASP A 801 3.12 -1.69 -21.16
N ARG A 802 1.85 -1.40 -20.84
CA ARG A 802 1.42 -0.36 -19.90
C ARG A 802 1.06 -0.92 -18.52
N GLY A 803 0.98 -2.24 -18.36
CA GLY A 803 0.54 -2.91 -17.14
C GLY A 803 -0.97 -2.81 -16.88
N PHE A 804 -1.80 -2.58 -17.90
CA PHE A 804 -3.25 -2.42 -17.72
C PHE A 804 -3.99 -3.75 -17.82
N ASP A 805 -4.96 -3.97 -16.93
CA ASP A 805 -5.86 -5.13 -16.91
C ASP A 805 -7.24 -4.72 -16.41
N PHE A 806 -8.18 -4.49 -17.33
CA PHE A 806 -9.52 -4.02 -16.99
C PHE A 806 -10.47 -5.13 -16.52
N SER A 807 -9.99 -6.39 -16.43
CA SER A 807 -10.82 -7.49 -15.95
C SER A 807 -11.21 -7.37 -14.47
N LEU A 808 -10.50 -6.51 -13.72
CA LEU A 808 -10.79 -6.19 -12.31
C LEU A 808 -11.74 -5.00 -12.12
N ASP A 809 -12.20 -4.35 -13.20
CA ASP A 809 -13.19 -3.28 -13.10
C ASP A 809 -14.57 -3.86 -12.75
N TYR A 810 -14.86 -3.96 -11.46
CA TYR A 810 -16.11 -4.55 -10.98
C TYR A 810 -17.33 -3.66 -11.27
N GLU A 811 -17.14 -2.36 -11.55
CA GLU A 811 -18.21 -1.44 -11.89
C GLU A 811 -18.69 -1.69 -13.32
N VAL A 812 -17.76 -1.79 -14.27
CA VAL A 812 -18.08 -2.20 -15.65
C VAL A 812 -18.71 -3.59 -15.68
N ARG A 813 -18.23 -4.52 -14.84
CA ARG A 813 -18.79 -5.86 -14.73
C ARG A 813 -20.19 -5.88 -14.13
N THR A 814 -20.48 -4.97 -13.19
CA THR A 814 -21.83 -4.77 -12.64
C THR A 814 -22.79 -4.30 -13.75
N GLU A 815 -22.37 -3.34 -14.58
CA GLU A 815 -23.16 -2.87 -15.73
C GLU A 815 -23.40 -3.98 -16.77
N LEU A 816 -22.40 -4.84 -17.00
CA LEU A 816 -22.58 -6.02 -17.85
C LEU A 816 -23.63 -6.97 -17.26
N GLY A 817 -23.54 -7.27 -15.96
CA GLY A 817 -24.52 -8.11 -15.27
C GLY A 817 -25.95 -7.58 -15.37
N LEU A 818 -26.13 -6.26 -15.21
CA LEU A 818 -27.42 -5.59 -15.40
C LEU A 818 -27.92 -5.70 -16.84
N THR A 819 -27.04 -5.49 -17.82
CA THR A 819 -27.38 -5.64 -19.26
C THR A 819 -27.82 -7.07 -19.59
N LEU A 820 -27.16 -8.07 -19.00
CA LEU A 820 -27.50 -9.49 -19.18
C LEU A 820 -28.87 -9.84 -18.56
N ILE A 821 -29.24 -9.21 -17.44
CA ILE A 821 -30.60 -9.32 -16.88
C ILE A 821 -31.63 -8.75 -17.87
N ASP A 822 -31.37 -7.55 -18.43
CA ASP A 822 -32.29 -6.94 -19.39
C ASP A 822 -32.46 -7.83 -20.65
N LEU A 823 -31.38 -8.48 -21.11
CA LEU A 823 -31.42 -9.46 -22.21
C LEU A 823 -32.21 -10.71 -21.83
N ALA A 824 -32.04 -11.22 -20.62
CA ALA A 824 -32.82 -12.36 -20.13
C ALA A 824 -34.32 -12.02 -20.15
N GLN A 825 -34.72 -10.91 -19.53
CA GLN A 825 -36.13 -10.48 -19.50
C GLN A 825 -36.71 -10.27 -20.91
N ARG A 826 -35.91 -9.76 -21.86
CA ARG A 826 -36.29 -9.69 -23.27
C ARG A 826 -36.53 -11.07 -23.86
N ALA A 827 -35.67 -12.04 -23.61
CA ALA A 827 -35.84 -13.41 -24.10
C ALA A 827 -37.10 -14.07 -23.51
N GLU A 828 -37.35 -13.88 -22.21
CA GLU A 828 -38.58 -14.33 -21.53
C GLU A 828 -39.83 -13.74 -22.18
N SER A 829 -39.84 -12.42 -22.43
CA SER A 829 -40.97 -11.73 -23.08
C SER A 829 -41.26 -12.24 -24.51
N ARG A 830 -40.24 -12.83 -25.17
CA ARG A 830 -40.34 -13.44 -26.49
C ARG A 830 -40.66 -14.94 -26.45
N GLY A 831 -40.77 -15.54 -25.25
CA GLY A 831 -41.00 -16.97 -25.05
C GLY A 831 -39.79 -17.85 -25.38
N ASN A 832 -38.57 -17.31 -25.31
CA ASN A 832 -37.33 -18.07 -25.53
C ASN A 832 -36.71 -18.50 -24.19
N ASP A 833 -37.23 -19.57 -23.61
CA ASP A 833 -36.83 -20.07 -22.29
C ASP A 833 -35.34 -20.48 -22.19
N ASP A 834 -34.78 -21.01 -23.28
CA ASP A 834 -33.37 -21.45 -23.30
C ASP A 834 -32.42 -20.25 -23.25
N GLU A 835 -32.71 -19.22 -24.03
CA GLU A 835 -31.95 -17.97 -24.01
C GLU A 835 -32.12 -17.23 -22.67
N PHE A 836 -33.34 -17.19 -22.11
CA PHE A 836 -33.58 -16.62 -20.78
C PHE A 836 -32.66 -17.28 -19.72
N LYS A 837 -32.66 -18.62 -19.65
CA LYS A 837 -31.83 -19.37 -18.70
C LYS A 837 -30.33 -19.15 -18.94
N GLN A 838 -29.90 -19.08 -20.19
CA GLN A 838 -28.50 -18.83 -20.53
C GLN A 838 -28.07 -17.44 -20.07
N ARG A 839 -28.79 -16.37 -20.45
CA ARG A 839 -28.47 -14.98 -20.08
C ARG A 839 -28.51 -14.79 -18.57
N LEU A 840 -29.44 -15.46 -17.90
CA LEU A 840 -29.53 -15.42 -16.45
C LEU A 840 -28.33 -16.08 -15.75
N ALA A 841 -27.83 -17.20 -16.30
CA ALA A 841 -26.61 -17.83 -15.80
C ALA A 841 -25.36 -16.97 -16.05
N GLU A 842 -25.27 -16.31 -17.21
CA GLU A 842 -24.20 -15.35 -17.52
C GLU A 842 -24.22 -14.15 -16.56
N ALA A 843 -25.40 -13.58 -16.29
CA ALA A 843 -25.58 -12.50 -15.32
C ALA A 843 -25.16 -12.92 -13.91
N ARG A 844 -25.58 -14.11 -13.47
CA ARG A 844 -25.16 -14.69 -12.19
C ARG A 844 -23.64 -14.75 -12.08
N ASP A 845 -22.99 -15.29 -13.11
CA ASP A 845 -21.54 -15.48 -13.10
C ASP A 845 -20.79 -14.14 -13.13
N ALA A 846 -21.35 -13.12 -13.82
CA ALA A 846 -20.84 -11.75 -13.79
C ALA A 846 -20.89 -11.15 -12.37
N PHE A 847 -22.02 -11.23 -11.67
CA PHE A 847 -22.15 -10.72 -10.29
C PHE A 847 -21.34 -11.52 -9.27
N LEU A 848 -21.24 -12.85 -9.42
CA LEU A 848 -20.34 -13.66 -8.59
C LEU A 848 -18.87 -13.26 -8.79
N ALA A 849 -18.49 -12.87 -10.00
CA ALA A 849 -17.15 -12.34 -10.27
C ALA A 849 -16.95 -10.92 -9.71
N VAL A 850 -17.98 -10.07 -9.66
CA VAL A 850 -17.95 -8.80 -8.90
C VAL A 850 -17.62 -9.06 -7.44
N LEU A 851 -18.34 -10.00 -6.80
CA LEU A 851 -18.15 -10.32 -5.37
C LEU A 851 -16.78 -10.93 -5.03
N LYS A 852 -16.02 -11.43 -6.01
CA LYS A 852 -14.62 -11.86 -5.80
C LYS A 852 -13.66 -10.67 -5.64
N VAL A 853 -14.00 -9.51 -6.20
CA VAL A 853 -13.17 -8.30 -6.18
C VAL A 853 -13.67 -7.31 -5.14
N ASP A 854 -14.99 -7.13 -5.03
CA ASP A 854 -15.65 -6.36 -3.98
C ASP A 854 -16.80 -7.19 -3.37
N SER A 855 -16.53 -7.88 -2.27
CA SER A 855 -17.51 -8.77 -1.62
C SER A 855 -18.63 -8.02 -0.91
N GLU A 856 -18.51 -6.69 -0.80
CA GLU A 856 -19.46 -5.81 -0.11
C GLU A 856 -20.37 -5.08 -1.12
N ASN A 857 -20.33 -5.48 -2.40
CA ASN A 857 -21.04 -4.81 -3.49
C ASN A 857 -22.57 -4.95 -3.38
N VAL A 858 -23.23 -3.83 -3.10
CA VAL A 858 -24.68 -3.75 -2.85
C VAL A 858 -25.50 -4.17 -4.08
N ALA A 859 -25.08 -3.74 -5.28
CA ALA A 859 -25.79 -4.01 -6.53
C ALA A 859 -25.69 -5.50 -6.90
N ALA A 860 -24.51 -6.11 -6.75
CA ALA A 860 -24.32 -7.53 -7.01
C ALA A 860 -25.18 -8.40 -6.08
N HIS A 861 -25.24 -8.09 -4.79
CA HIS A 861 -26.11 -8.81 -3.86
C HIS A 861 -27.61 -8.64 -4.16
N ALA A 862 -28.06 -7.43 -4.49
CA ALA A 862 -29.45 -7.20 -4.87
C ALA A 862 -29.85 -8.07 -6.08
N ASN A 863 -29.03 -8.05 -7.13
CA ASN A 863 -29.33 -8.75 -8.37
C ASN A 863 -29.17 -10.26 -8.24
N LEU A 864 -28.19 -10.76 -7.48
CA LEU A 864 -28.08 -12.19 -7.21
C LEU A 864 -29.29 -12.73 -6.45
N ALA A 865 -29.89 -11.96 -5.54
CA ALA A 865 -31.12 -12.36 -4.85
C ALA A 865 -32.27 -12.59 -5.83
N GLU A 866 -32.47 -11.68 -6.79
CA GLU A 866 -33.51 -11.81 -7.84
C GLU A 866 -33.20 -12.96 -8.80
N ILE A 867 -31.95 -13.03 -9.29
CA ILE A 867 -31.48 -14.09 -10.19
C ILE A 867 -31.73 -15.47 -9.59
N TYR A 868 -31.29 -15.72 -8.36
CA TYR A 868 -31.50 -17.01 -7.71
C TYR A 868 -32.97 -17.32 -7.46
N SER A 869 -33.80 -16.29 -7.23
CA SER A 869 -35.24 -16.46 -7.10
C SER A 869 -35.86 -16.93 -8.42
N TRP A 870 -35.50 -16.33 -9.56
CA TRP A 870 -35.93 -16.80 -10.88
C TRP A 870 -35.41 -18.21 -11.22
N MET A 871 -34.23 -18.57 -10.73
CA MET A 871 -33.67 -19.92 -10.88
C MET A 871 -34.26 -20.96 -9.91
N GLY A 872 -35.07 -20.55 -8.94
CA GLY A 872 -35.68 -21.45 -7.94
C GLY A 872 -34.76 -21.86 -6.77
N ASP A 873 -33.62 -21.18 -6.57
CA ASP A 873 -32.71 -21.40 -5.44
C ASP A 873 -33.00 -20.40 -4.30
N SER A 874 -33.99 -20.71 -3.47
CA SER A 874 -34.42 -19.84 -2.37
C SER A 874 -33.33 -19.61 -1.32
N SER A 875 -32.47 -20.60 -1.07
CA SER A 875 -31.40 -20.50 -0.07
C SER A 875 -30.37 -19.46 -0.47
N SER A 876 -29.88 -19.52 -1.72
CA SER A 876 -28.95 -18.52 -2.24
C SER A 876 -29.59 -17.14 -2.36
N ALA A 877 -30.87 -17.08 -2.75
CA ALA A 877 -31.61 -15.83 -2.81
C ALA A 877 -31.71 -15.16 -1.42
N ASP A 878 -32.11 -15.89 -0.38
CA ASP A 878 -32.23 -15.37 0.98
C ASP A 878 -30.89 -14.92 1.55
N LYS A 879 -29.81 -15.69 1.31
CA LYS A 879 -28.45 -15.28 1.66
C LYS A 879 -28.11 -13.91 1.08
N HIS A 880 -28.38 -13.69 -0.20
CA HIS A 880 -28.06 -12.44 -0.87
C HIS A 880 -28.99 -11.28 -0.49
N ARG A 881 -30.26 -11.54 -0.14
CA ARG A 881 -31.15 -10.52 0.45
C ARG A 881 -30.61 -10.00 1.78
N VAL A 882 -30.14 -10.89 2.66
CA VAL A 882 -29.55 -10.51 3.94
C VAL A 882 -28.28 -9.68 3.74
N LEU A 883 -27.38 -10.12 2.85
CA LEU A 883 -26.15 -9.36 2.56
C LEU A 883 -26.43 -8.01 1.89
N HIS A 884 -27.40 -7.94 0.98
CA HIS A 884 -27.85 -6.68 0.41
C HIS A 884 -28.37 -5.72 1.49
N ALA A 885 -29.23 -6.19 2.39
CA ALA A 885 -29.77 -5.38 3.48
C ALA A 885 -28.66 -4.88 4.44
N LYS A 886 -27.65 -5.71 4.70
CA LYS A 886 -26.47 -5.35 5.49
C LYS A 886 -25.68 -4.21 4.86
N TYR A 887 -25.30 -4.34 3.57
CA TYR A 887 -24.38 -3.39 2.92
C TYR A 887 -25.06 -2.15 2.33
N LYS A 888 -26.36 -2.22 1.99
CA LYS A 888 -27.12 -1.08 1.47
C LYS A 888 -27.09 0.07 2.47
N THR A 889 -26.90 1.31 2.01
CA THR A 889 -26.96 2.51 2.84
C THR A 889 -28.37 2.75 3.41
N ASP A 890 -28.47 3.54 4.48
CA ASP A 890 -29.79 4.01 4.93
C ASP A 890 -30.22 5.23 4.13
N ASP A 891 -31.27 5.07 3.34
CA ASP A 891 -31.77 6.13 2.47
C ASP A 891 -32.41 7.28 3.29
N ASN A 892 -32.80 7.02 4.54
CA ASN A 892 -33.47 8.01 5.40
C ASN A 892 -32.49 8.84 6.24
N ALA A 893 -31.21 8.45 6.33
CA ALA A 893 -30.24 9.12 7.20
C ALA A 893 -30.08 10.61 6.85
N ALA A 894 -30.02 10.90 5.55
CA ALA A 894 -29.92 12.26 5.03
C ALA A 894 -31.13 13.13 5.43
N GLU A 895 -32.35 12.57 5.35
CA GLU A 895 -33.59 13.31 5.65
C GLU A 895 -33.68 13.76 7.10
N VAL A 896 -33.04 13.04 8.03
CA VAL A 896 -33.05 13.35 9.45
C VAL A 896 -31.96 14.38 9.81
N ALA A 897 -30.70 14.10 9.46
CA ALA A 897 -29.56 14.87 9.96
C ALA A 897 -29.28 16.15 9.16
N ILE A 898 -29.42 16.12 7.83
CA ILE A 898 -29.04 17.25 6.97
C ILE A 898 -29.86 18.51 7.26
N PRO A 899 -31.20 18.47 7.43
CA PRO A 899 -31.95 19.69 7.72
C PRO A 899 -31.53 20.36 9.04
N ALA A 900 -31.18 19.58 10.06
CA ALA A 900 -30.67 20.11 11.33
C ALA A 900 -29.29 20.75 11.16
N ALA A 901 -28.39 20.09 10.44
CA ALA A 901 -27.06 20.61 10.13
C ALA A 901 -27.11 21.92 9.33
N ARG A 902 -27.96 21.97 8.30
CA ARG A 902 -28.13 23.16 7.45
C ARG A 902 -28.55 24.40 8.23
N ARG A 903 -29.40 24.23 9.26
CA ARG A 903 -29.81 25.32 10.17
C ARG A 903 -28.69 25.72 11.14
N ARG A 904 -27.88 24.75 11.58
CA ARG A 904 -26.82 24.95 12.59
C ARG A 904 -25.55 25.57 12.00
N TYR A 905 -25.22 25.23 10.75
CA TYR A 905 -23.96 25.61 10.10
C TYR A 905 -24.22 26.35 8.78
N PRO A 906 -24.49 27.67 8.81
CA PRO A 906 -24.82 28.44 7.60
C PRO A 906 -23.74 28.38 6.50
N ALA A 907 -22.46 28.44 6.88
CA ALA A 907 -21.36 28.38 5.92
C ALA A 907 -21.24 26.98 5.27
N ALA A 908 -21.33 25.92 6.06
CA ALA A 908 -21.34 24.55 5.54
C ALA A 908 -22.60 24.25 4.71
N ASN A 909 -23.75 24.85 5.06
CA ASN A 909 -24.95 24.79 4.23
C ASN A 909 -24.71 25.41 2.86
N GLN A 910 -24.11 26.60 2.80
CA GLN A 910 -23.76 27.24 1.52
C GLN A 910 -22.79 26.37 0.72
N ALA A 911 -21.77 25.81 1.36
CA ALA A 911 -20.78 24.95 0.72
C ALA A 911 -21.39 23.64 0.16
N ALA A 912 -22.52 23.19 0.71
CA ALA A 912 -23.23 21.98 0.27
C ALA A 912 -24.17 22.19 -0.94
N GLU A 913 -24.37 23.43 -1.39
CA GLU A 913 -25.23 23.72 -2.53
C GLU A 913 -24.58 23.26 -3.84
N ALA A 914 -25.41 22.87 -4.82
CA ALA A 914 -24.91 22.40 -6.11
C ALA A 914 -24.13 23.46 -6.89
N LEU A 915 -24.41 24.74 -6.64
CA LEU A 915 -23.68 25.88 -7.17
C LEU A 915 -23.33 26.83 -6.02
N VAL A 916 -22.03 27.04 -5.80
CA VAL A 916 -21.51 27.90 -4.73
C VAL A 916 -20.69 29.02 -5.35
N ILE A 917 -20.97 30.26 -4.93
CA ILE A 917 -20.18 31.45 -5.24
C ILE A 917 -19.64 31.99 -3.92
N TYR A 918 -18.32 32.04 -3.80
CA TYR A 918 -17.60 32.56 -2.63
C TYR A 918 -17.32 34.05 -2.84
N ASP A 919 -17.90 34.91 -2.00
CA ASP A 919 -17.72 36.36 -2.09
C ASP A 919 -16.42 36.80 -1.42
N LEU A 920 -15.52 37.42 -2.19
CA LEU A 920 -14.23 37.88 -1.68
C LEU A 920 -14.35 39.14 -0.81
N GLN A 921 -15.49 39.82 -0.80
CA GLN A 921 -15.71 41.07 -0.08
C GLN A 921 -16.73 40.94 1.06
N ARG A 922 -16.86 39.71 1.57
CA ARG A 922 -17.77 39.36 2.66
C ARG A 922 -17.46 40.09 3.98
#